data_AF-A0A1L9VGC7-F1
#
_entry.id   AF-A0A1L9VGC7-F1
#
_cell.length_a   1.000
_cell.length_b   1.000
_cell.length_c   1.000
_cell.angle_alpha   90.00
_cell.angle_beta   90.00
_cell.angle_gamma   90.00
#
_symmetry.space_group_name_H-M   'P 1'
#
loop_
_entity.id
_entity.type
_entity.pdbx_description
1 polymer ?
#
loop_
_entity_poly.entity_id
_entity_poly.type
_entity_poly.pdbx_seq_one_letter_code
_entity_poly.pdbx_strand_id
1 'polypeptide(L)'
;MPSDAAHDSFEREDAPFLQSSEGDSSPISPLDEPKHHHESEARDPASRKLRLRLLLTLFVVVLAVEMGLNMADSPMVRIYESITCRHYYAQHDSSQIGADGQVEEELCKVKDIQTELAAVKGYMEFFDGLLSVFLAIPYGLLADRYGRRWAICLSVPGFVLNSAIITVVLWFSNIFPLRAVWLSSLAWLCGGGPVVAFAIIWTIMSDVTTEDERASIFFKFAIVTMGGELISNALGSWLMTMNPWIPMLLGFTLAFLGMLFVLTLPETMPVSPPKANQPEMTTVEMGHLNVSRREGYKDDSEDEHAFTEKTATTSSSRSLFFTLYTRCRNYFAPYTFIFRNKQILLLLAAFLVYRLSRSSSWFLVQYISTRYSWSLAEANFLMSLRPCLTIPLFLFILPGISKYVLRNFRTSQKNLYLARASVLTLSIGTLGVGLSPNVTSFILSMTVQASGAGFLFLTRALLTVLVRREETARLFTIMELLQSVGNVIASLSITKVFQIGLELGGAWIGLAWMMTSTAFALVGVSIWMFRLPPVTKAREEQAEREVLDLSEGIKFGDMASSGINTSFSDWRGPARLQVFTCGHVLRFGFMIDALNLLLNLIFARIPLSRVKLTPDVTDMEKFSQFRDRGSGIAPFLPIPAQPSGYQLPLRVFLFFFRLPLFIFVCFTYFAILQWFPIGSLGKKASLWCILGVPSIWWIDLQIDGVRKGSLSRQQQARLPGPGSIIASSFTSPIDAVYLAAIFDPIFTASYPNTRQVEHISLLQAILRAFAQPRVSPSPRTRMVDVSTLLKKYPNRPIVMFPECTTTNSRGILPLSHSLLGAPPQTKIFPVSLRYTPVDVVTPLPGTYLSFLWTLLSGPTHCIRVRVAESVVSGAGAGMSQVSKDLKHESVESFEAAITPAEKGLLDNVGEALARLGRVKRVGLGVKEKQDFVRMWTKTRRTW
;
A
#
# COMPACT_ATOMS: atom_id res chain seq x y z
N MET A 1 1.27 54.00 59.33
CA MET A 1 0.28 54.86 58.63
C MET A 1 0.41 54.59 57.13
N PRO A 2 -0.69 54.50 56.38
CA PRO A 2 -0.85 53.54 55.27
C PRO A 2 -0.90 54.18 53.87
N SER A 3 -1.09 53.33 52.85
CA SER A 3 -1.57 53.54 51.45
C SER A 3 -0.54 53.10 50.40
N ASP A 4 -0.86 52.57 49.21
CA ASP A 4 -2.02 51.88 48.63
C ASP A 4 -1.55 51.32 47.26
N ALA A 5 -2.11 50.17 46.88
CA ALA A 5 -2.38 49.60 45.54
C ALA A 5 -1.45 49.83 44.30
N ALA A 6 -0.99 48.72 43.71
CA ALA A 6 -1.22 48.38 42.29
C ALA A 6 -1.05 46.85 42.04
N HIS A 7 -2.06 46.27 41.38
CA HIS A 7 -2.22 44.86 40.95
C HIS A 7 -1.40 44.53 39.68
N ASP A 8 -0.87 43.30 39.58
CA ASP A 8 -1.30 42.28 38.59
C ASP A 8 -0.62 40.92 38.85
N SER A 9 -1.39 39.84 39.06
CA SER A 9 -0.87 38.48 39.26
C SER A 9 -1.74 37.43 38.57
N PHE A 10 -1.09 36.64 37.70
CA PHE A 10 -1.57 35.35 37.20
C PHE A 10 -1.68 34.35 38.37
N GLU A 11 -2.88 33.83 38.62
CA GLU A 11 -3.07 32.60 39.40
C GLU A 11 -3.79 31.56 38.56
N ARG A 12 -3.25 30.33 38.58
CA ARG A 12 -3.89 29.12 38.08
C ARG A 12 -3.79 28.11 39.22
N GLU A 13 -4.87 28.03 40.00
CA GLU A 13 -5.06 27.11 41.11
C GLU A 13 -5.19 25.65 40.60
N ASP A 14 -4.50 24.72 41.26
CA ASP A 14 -5.13 23.68 42.10
C ASP A 14 -4.19 22.48 42.29
N ALA A 15 -3.64 22.38 43.50
CA ALA A 15 -3.31 21.11 44.14
C ALA A 15 -3.34 21.30 45.67
N PRO A 16 -4.06 20.43 46.39
CA PRO A 16 -3.60 20.05 47.73
C PRO A 16 -3.52 18.52 47.88
N PHE A 17 -2.49 18.09 48.63
CA PHE A 17 -2.51 17.09 49.71
C PHE A 17 -1.20 16.30 49.78
N LEU A 18 -0.32 16.70 50.69
CA LEU A 18 0.50 15.78 51.47
C LEU A 18 0.50 16.28 52.92
N GLN A 19 0.01 15.42 53.82
CA GLN A 19 0.07 15.60 55.26
C GLN A 19 1.39 15.03 55.75
N SER A 20 2.12 15.83 56.52
CA SER A 20 3.32 15.48 57.27
C SER A 20 2.99 14.54 58.43
N SER A 21 3.81 13.51 58.64
CA SER A 21 4.00 12.93 59.97
C SER A 21 5.49 12.71 60.19
N GLU A 22 6.01 13.39 61.22
CA GLU A 22 7.32 13.18 61.81
C GLU A 22 7.45 11.75 62.36
N GLY A 23 8.68 11.26 62.40
CA GLY A 23 9.02 9.94 62.91
C GLY A 23 9.11 9.89 64.43
N ASP A 24 8.87 8.71 64.98
CA ASP A 24 9.56 8.29 66.19
C ASP A 24 9.75 6.77 66.24
N SER A 25 10.72 6.37 67.03
CA SER A 25 11.53 5.16 66.98
C SER A 25 11.08 4.03 67.94
N SER A 26 11.24 2.74 67.56
CA SER A 26 11.64 1.57 68.40
C SER A 26 11.31 0.19 67.76
N PRO A 27 11.96 -0.93 68.17
CA PRO A 27 12.23 -2.08 67.29
C PRO A 27 11.56 -3.43 67.68
N ILE A 28 11.46 -4.32 66.67
CA ILE A 28 11.40 -5.82 66.68
C ILE A 28 10.22 -6.53 67.37
N SER A 29 9.39 -7.26 66.59
CA SER A 29 9.23 -8.74 66.69
C SER A 29 8.32 -9.29 65.56
N PRO A 30 8.48 -10.57 65.14
CA PRO A 30 7.77 -11.17 64.01
C PRO A 30 6.53 -11.97 64.44
N LEU A 31 5.73 -12.37 63.44
CA LEU A 31 4.58 -13.32 63.45
C LEU A 31 3.21 -12.63 63.34
N ASP A 32 2.67 -12.60 62.13
CA ASP A 32 1.43 -13.35 61.82
C ASP A 32 1.07 -13.26 60.33
N GLU A 33 0.53 -14.36 59.81
CA GLU A 33 0.15 -14.62 58.42
C GLU A 33 -0.82 -13.58 57.83
N PRO A 34 -0.69 -13.19 56.55
CA PRO A 34 -1.70 -12.37 55.92
C PRO A 34 -2.91 -13.23 55.51
N LYS A 35 -4.00 -13.08 56.26
CA LYS A 35 -5.35 -13.45 55.84
C LYS A 35 -5.68 -12.76 54.51
N HIS A 36 -6.16 -13.55 53.55
CA HIS A 36 -6.78 -13.04 52.32
C HIS A 36 -7.98 -12.15 52.66
N HIS A 37 -7.78 -10.83 52.64
CA HIS A 37 -8.87 -9.88 52.54
C HIS A 37 -9.29 -9.74 51.08
N HIS A 38 -10.42 -10.35 50.73
CA HIS A 38 -11.26 -9.91 49.63
C HIS A 38 -11.83 -8.52 49.98
N GLU A 39 -11.06 -7.47 49.76
CA GLU A 39 -11.63 -6.12 49.64
C GLU A 39 -12.24 -5.99 48.24
N SER A 40 -13.55 -6.21 48.18
CA SER A 40 -14.38 -5.68 47.11
C SER A 40 -14.25 -4.16 47.13
N GLU A 41 -13.48 -3.59 46.21
CA GLU A 41 -13.37 -2.14 45.98
C GLU A 41 -14.77 -1.52 45.84
N ALA A 42 -15.29 -0.96 46.92
CA ALA A 42 -16.46 -0.11 46.90
C ALA A 42 -16.08 1.20 46.16
N ARG A 43 -16.39 1.27 44.86
CA ARG A 43 -16.17 2.48 44.06
C ARG A 43 -16.86 3.68 44.69
N ASP A 44 -16.05 4.70 45.03
CA ASP A 44 -16.49 6.00 45.53
C ASP A 44 -17.61 6.62 44.64
N PRO A 45 -18.76 7.03 45.20
CA PRO A 45 -19.88 7.61 44.45
C PRO A 45 -19.51 8.85 43.60
N ALA A 46 -18.44 9.58 43.94
CA ALA A 46 -17.94 10.70 43.15
C ALA A 46 -17.35 10.25 41.80
N SER A 47 -16.58 9.16 41.79
CA SER A 47 -15.99 8.57 40.58
C SER A 47 -17.03 8.07 39.58
N ARG A 48 -18.16 7.53 40.08
CA ARG A 48 -19.29 7.06 39.27
C ARG A 48 -20.03 8.21 38.58
N LYS A 49 -20.23 9.32 39.28
CA LYS A 49 -20.86 10.54 38.72
C LYS A 49 -19.98 11.18 37.65
N LEU A 50 -18.66 11.23 37.86
CA LEU A 50 -17.70 11.70 36.87
C LEU A 50 -17.72 10.82 35.61
N ARG A 51 -17.64 9.49 35.78
CA ARG A 51 -17.71 8.51 34.69
C ARG A 51 -18.99 8.63 33.86
N LEU A 52 -20.14 8.80 34.51
CA LEU A 52 -21.43 8.98 33.83
C LEU A 52 -21.48 10.29 33.05
N ARG A 53 -20.99 11.39 33.62
CA ARG A 53 -20.88 12.69 32.92
C ARG A 53 -19.99 12.56 31.69
N LEU A 54 -18.86 11.87 31.80
CA LEU A 54 -17.92 11.66 30.69
C LEU A 54 -18.54 10.89 29.54
N LEU A 55 -19.23 9.79 29.85
CA LEU A 55 -19.95 9.04 28.84
C LEU A 55 -21.01 9.92 28.19
N LEU A 56 -21.85 10.61 28.97
CA LEU A 56 -22.91 11.45 28.42
C LEU A 56 -22.36 12.56 27.50
N THR A 57 -21.28 13.25 27.91
CA THR A 57 -20.61 14.23 27.06
C THR A 57 -20.09 13.61 25.77
N LEU A 58 -19.45 12.43 25.83
CA LEU A 58 -18.96 11.73 24.65
C LEU A 58 -20.10 11.34 23.68
N PHE A 59 -21.23 10.86 24.22
CA PHE A 59 -22.43 10.54 23.44
C PHE A 59 -22.98 11.79 22.74
N VAL A 60 -23.08 12.93 23.44
CA VAL A 60 -23.55 14.19 22.88
C VAL A 60 -22.61 14.69 21.78
N VAL A 61 -21.29 14.69 22.02
CA VAL A 61 -20.27 15.08 21.04
C VAL A 61 -20.42 14.26 19.76
N VAL A 62 -20.41 12.94 19.87
CA VAL A 62 -20.47 12.07 18.69
C VAL A 62 -21.80 12.24 17.96
N LEU A 63 -22.91 12.27 18.69
CA LEU A 63 -24.23 12.43 18.09
C LEU A 63 -24.32 13.74 17.31
N ALA A 64 -23.87 14.86 17.89
CA ALA A 64 -23.89 16.16 17.22
C ALA A 64 -22.99 16.18 15.98
N VAL A 65 -21.77 15.64 16.06
CA VAL A 65 -20.84 15.58 14.92
C VAL A 65 -21.38 14.69 13.80
N GLU A 66 -21.82 13.47 14.12
CA GLU A 66 -22.38 12.53 13.13
C GLU A 66 -23.66 13.08 12.49
N MET A 67 -24.59 13.61 13.28
CA MET A 67 -25.80 14.23 12.74
C MET A 67 -25.47 15.40 11.83
N GLY A 68 -24.51 16.25 12.23
CA GLY A 68 -24.10 17.41 11.46
C GLY A 68 -23.47 17.03 10.11
N LEU A 69 -22.53 16.08 10.10
CA LEU A 69 -21.88 15.59 8.88
C LEU A 69 -22.88 14.93 7.92
N ASN A 70 -23.66 13.96 8.41
CA ASN A 70 -24.65 13.26 7.58
C ASN A 70 -25.73 14.21 7.03
N MET A 71 -26.12 15.24 7.79
CA MET A 71 -27.07 16.26 7.31
C MET A 71 -26.48 17.15 6.21
N ALA A 72 -25.17 17.38 6.20
CA ALA A 72 -24.50 18.24 5.23
C ALA A 72 -24.10 17.50 3.93
N ASP A 73 -23.84 16.19 3.97
CA ASP A 73 -23.34 15.40 2.85
C ASP A 73 -24.25 15.41 1.61
N SER A 74 -25.55 15.16 1.78
CA SER A 74 -26.49 15.13 0.64
C SER A 74 -26.80 16.51 0.05
N PRO A 75 -27.04 17.57 0.85
CA PRO A 75 -27.17 18.92 0.31
C PRO A 75 -25.91 19.41 -0.40
N MET A 76 -24.71 19.04 0.06
CA MET A 76 -23.45 19.34 -0.65
C MET A 76 -23.46 18.76 -2.07
N VAL A 77 -23.95 17.52 -2.26
CA VAL A 77 -24.09 16.93 -3.60
C VAL A 77 -25.03 17.77 -4.48
N ARG A 78 -26.14 18.27 -3.93
CA ARG A 78 -27.09 19.13 -4.66
C ARG A 78 -26.47 20.47 -5.08
N ILE A 79 -25.64 21.07 -4.22
CA ILE A 79 -24.92 22.31 -4.51
C ILE A 79 -23.83 22.08 -5.56
N TYR A 80 -23.07 20.98 -5.46
CA TYR A 80 -22.10 20.60 -6.48
C TYR A 80 -22.76 20.39 -7.85
N GLU A 81 -23.93 19.73 -7.87
CA GLU A 81 -24.71 19.54 -9.09
C GLU A 81 -25.17 20.89 -9.68
N SER A 82 -25.76 21.78 -8.87
CA SER A 82 -26.27 23.07 -9.38
C SER A 82 -25.16 23.95 -9.97
N ILE A 83 -24.00 24.01 -9.32
CA ILE A 83 -22.84 24.78 -9.81
C ILE A 83 -22.33 24.20 -11.13
N THR A 84 -22.14 22.88 -11.20
CA THR A 84 -21.65 22.20 -12.41
C THR A 84 -22.64 22.36 -13.57
N CYS A 85 -23.94 22.23 -13.27
CA CYS A 85 -25.02 22.39 -14.22
C CYS A 85 -25.09 23.81 -14.78
N ARG A 86 -25.02 24.83 -13.92
CA ARG A 86 -24.96 26.23 -14.33
C ARG A 86 -23.75 26.51 -15.24
N HIS A 87 -22.58 25.96 -14.91
CA HIS A 87 -21.38 26.13 -15.73
C HIS A 87 -21.49 25.45 -17.10
N TYR A 88 -22.13 24.28 -17.17
CA TYR A 88 -22.39 23.56 -18.41
C TYR A 88 -23.32 24.34 -19.35
N TYR A 89 -24.46 24.81 -18.84
CA TYR A 89 -25.44 25.58 -19.62
C TYR A 89 -24.93 26.98 -19.99
N ALA A 90 -24.12 27.62 -19.15
CA ALA A 90 -23.46 28.88 -19.51
C ALA A 90 -22.57 28.76 -20.75
N GLN A 91 -22.05 27.56 -21.07
CA GLN A 91 -21.22 27.31 -22.25
C GLN A 91 -22.01 26.77 -23.46
N HIS A 92 -23.08 26.00 -23.24
CA HIS A 92 -23.84 25.35 -24.32
C HIS A 92 -25.13 26.09 -24.72
N ASP A 93 -25.94 26.49 -23.74
CA ASP A 93 -27.22 27.18 -23.96
C ASP A 93 -27.59 28.02 -22.72
N SER A 94 -27.35 29.34 -22.82
CA SER A 94 -27.61 30.27 -21.72
C SER A 94 -29.09 30.57 -21.48
N SER A 95 -30.00 30.16 -22.39
CA SER A 95 -31.44 30.43 -22.26
C SER A 95 -32.12 29.59 -21.18
N GLN A 96 -31.51 28.47 -20.80
CA GLN A 96 -32.00 27.54 -19.76
C GLN A 96 -31.68 28.02 -18.33
N ILE A 97 -30.96 29.15 -18.19
CA ILE A 97 -30.65 29.74 -16.88
C ILE A 97 -31.79 30.70 -16.52
N GLY A 98 -32.51 30.38 -15.44
CA GLY A 98 -33.61 31.20 -14.93
C GLY A 98 -33.16 32.61 -14.52
N ALA A 99 -34.13 33.52 -14.33
CA ALA A 99 -33.86 34.89 -13.89
C ALA A 99 -33.22 34.99 -12.49
N ASP A 100 -33.39 33.94 -11.69
CA ASP A 100 -32.76 33.70 -10.38
C ASP A 100 -31.32 33.15 -10.49
N GLY A 101 -30.85 32.86 -11.70
CA GLY A 101 -29.53 32.29 -11.97
C GLY A 101 -29.41 30.81 -11.62
N GLN A 102 -30.52 30.10 -11.43
CA GLN A 102 -30.56 28.65 -11.22
C GLN A 102 -31.06 27.93 -12.47
N VAL A 103 -30.75 26.63 -12.55
CA VAL A 103 -31.25 25.72 -13.60
C VAL A 103 -32.15 24.68 -12.92
N GLU A 104 -33.26 24.33 -13.56
CA GLU A 104 -34.15 23.27 -13.07
C GLU A 104 -33.41 21.96 -12.88
N GLU A 105 -33.72 21.24 -11.79
CA GLU A 105 -32.97 20.06 -11.38
C GLU A 105 -33.00 18.93 -12.41
N GLU A 106 -34.12 18.79 -13.12
CA GLU A 106 -34.31 17.76 -14.14
C GLU A 106 -33.32 17.92 -15.32
N LEU A 107 -33.02 19.17 -15.69
CA LEU A 107 -32.06 19.51 -16.75
C LEU A 107 -30.61 19.20 -16.33
N CYS A 108 -30.34 19.08 -15.03
CA CYS A 108 -28.99 18.81 -14.52
C CYS A 108 -28.59 17.32 -14.55
N LYS A 109 -29.46 16.42 -15.03
CA LYS A 109 -29.20 14.97 -15.10
C LYS A 109 -28.45 14.52 -16.35
N VAL A 110 -27.96 15.46 -17.17
CA VAL A 110 -27.10 15.16 -18.33
C VAL A 110 -25.83 14.44 -17.90
N LYS A 111 -25.39 13.45 -18.70
CA LYS A 111 -24.26 12.56 -18.38
C LYS A 111 -22.96 13.31 -18.07
N ASP A 112 -22.68 14.39 -18.78
CA ASP A 112 -21.45 15.18 -18.59
C ASP A 112 -21.41 15.83 -17.20
N ILE A 113 -22.54 16.41 -16.76
CA ILE A 113 -22.69 17.03 -15.43
C ILE A 113 -22.51 15.96 -14.34
N GLN A 114 -23.16 14.81 -14.49
CA GLN A 114 -23.11 13.73 -13.50
C GLN A 114 -21.73 13.07 -13.41
N THR A 115 -21.02 12.98 -14.53
CA THR A 115 -19.66 12.42 -14.60
C THR A 115 -18.64 13.33 -13.92
N GLU A 116 -18.76 14.65 -14.11
CA GLU A 116 -17.94 15.64 -13.40
C GLU A 116 -18.29 15.71 -11.91
N LEU A 117 -19.57 15.67 -11.55
CA LEU A 117 -20.02 15.59 -10.14
C LEU A 117 -19.42 14.37 -9.44
N ALA A 118 -19.46 13.21 -10.11
CA ALA A 118 -18.87 11.99 -9.60
C ALA A 118 -17.35 12.12 -9.43
N ALA A 119 -16.66 12.79 -10.36
CA ALA A 119 -15.22 13.05 -10.27
C ALA A 119 -14.88 13.91 -9.06
N VAL A 120 -15.54 15.07 -8.92
CA VAL A 120 -15.26 16.04 -7.85
C VAL A 120 -15.41 15.37 -6.48
N LYS A 121 -16.54 14.69 -6.26
CA LYS A 121 -16.81 13.99 -5.01
C LYS A 121 -15.84 12.82 -4.78
N GLY A 122 -15.64 11.99 -5.79
CA GLY A 122 -14.78 10.81 -5.70
C GLY A 122 -13.32 11.12 -5.37
N TYR A 123 -12.76 12.17 -6.00
CA TYR A 123 -11.40 12.61 -5.71
C TYR A 123 -11.28 13.32 -4.36
N MET A 124 -12.30 14.06 -3.93
CA MET A 124 -12.34 14.66 -2.58
C MET A 124 -12.23 13.56 -1.50
N GLU A 125 -13.06 12.52 -1.59
CA GLU A 125 -13.01 11.36 -0.69
C GLU A 125 -11.67 10.61 -0.74
N PHE A 126 -11.03 10.58 -1.92
CA PHE A 126 -9.70 10.00 -2.06
C PHE A 126 -8.65 10.80 -1.29
N PHE A 127 -8.61 12.13 -1.46
CA PHE A 127 -7.63 12.98 -0.77
C PHE A 127 -7.84 12.98 0.74
N ASP A 128 -9.10 13.06 1.20
CA ASP A 128 -9.46 12.98 2.62
C ASP A 128 -9.05 11.64 3.23
N GLY A 129 -9.43 10.53 2.57
CA GLY A 129 -9.07 9.19 3.01
C GLY A 129 -7.56 8.96 3.03
N LEU A 130 -6.83 9.46 2.03
CA LEU A 130 -5.39 9.31 1.93
C LEU A 130 -4.67 10.04 3.06
N LEU A 131 -4.99 11.32 3.29
CA LEU A 131 -4.38 12.11 4.36
C LEU A 131 -4.69 11.51 5.73
N SER A 132 -5.95 11.13 5.98
CA SER A 132 -6.33 10.52 7.25
C SER A 132 -5.62 9.18 7.51
N VAL A 133 -5.42 8.33 6.50
CA VAL A 133 -4.64 7.09 6.65
C VAL A 133 -3.19 7.36 7.02
N PHE A 134 -2.54 8.32 6.34
CA PHE A 134 -1.15 8.66 6.62
C PHE A 134 -0.96 9.27 8.01
N LEU A 135 -1.92 10.09 8.45
CA LEU A 135 -1.86 10.79 9.73
C LEU A 135 -2.33 9.96 10.92
N ALA A 136 -3.00 8.83 10.70
CA ALA A 136 -3.48 7.96 11.77
C ALA A 136 -2.38 7.45 12.70
N ILE A 137 -1.23 7.05 12.16
CA ILE A 137 -0.12 6.56 13.00
C ILE A 137 0.54 7.71 13.78
N PRO A 138 0.95 8.84 13.15
CA PRO A 138 1.52 9.97 13.87
C PRO A 138 0.60 10.52 14.97
N TYR A 139 -0.68 10.75 14.67
CA TYR A 139 -1.63 11.30 15.64
C TYR A 139 -2.04 10.27 16.70
N GLY A 140 -2.06 8.98 16.39
CA GLY A 140 -2.24 7.92 17.38
C GLY A 140 -1.10 7.90 18.40
N LEU A 141 0.16 7.95 17.94
CA LEU A 141 1.33 8.04 18.82
C LEU A 141 1.36 9.36 19.61
N LEU A 142 0.87 10.45 19.01
CA LEU A 142 0.73 11.73 19.70
C LEU A 142 -0.29 11.63 20.84
N ALA A 143 -1.43 10.97 20.61
CA ALA A 143 -2.45 10.72 21.62
C ALA A 143 -1.91 9.86 22.77
N ASP A 144 -1.09 8.85 22.45
CA ASP A 144 -0.45 8.00 23.45
C ASP A 144 0.65 8.72 24.25
N ARG A 145 1.20 9.85 23.76
CA ARG A 145 2.29 10.56 24.45
C ARG A 145 1.84 11.80 25.21
N TYR A 146 0.98 12.60 24.59
CA TYR A 146 0.53 13.89 25.12
C TYR A 146 -0.88 13.82 25.71
N GLY A 147 -1.50 12.65 25.69
CA GLY A 147 -2.87 12.45 26.13
C GLY A 147 -3.87 12.55 25.00
N ARG A 148 -5.00 11.89 25.21
CA ARG A 148 -6.08 11.73 24.24
C ARG A 148 -6.88 13.00 24.07
N ARG A 149 -6.99 13.82 25.13
CA ARG A 149 -7.66 15.13 25.08
C ARG A 149 -6.97 16.05 24.08
N TRP A 150 -5.64 16.13 24.13
CA TRP A 150 -4.87 16.96 23.20
C TRP A 150 -5.04 16.52 21.76
N ALA A 151 -4.97 15.21 21.51
CA ALA A 151 -5.11 14.67 20.17
C ALA A 151 -6.50 14.93 19.56
N ILE A 152 -7.59 14.77 20.35
CA ILE A 152 -8.93 15.07 19.86
C ILE A 152 -9.19 16.58 19.73
N CYS A 153 -8.65 17.43 20.61
CA CYS A 153 -8.77 18.89 20.49
C CYS A 153 -8.11 19.44 19.23
N LEU A 154 -7.03 18.81 18.73
CA LEU A 154 -6.38 19.20 17.48
C LEU A 154 -7.27 19.01 16.23
N SER A 155 -8.33 18.20 16.33
CA SER A 155 -9.29 18.01 15.23
C SER A 155 -10.29 19.16 15.06
N VAL A 156 -10.49 19.98 16.10
CA VAL A 156 -11.38 21.17 16.05
C VAL A 156 -10.93 22.20 15.01
N PRO A 157 -9.69 22.72 15.03
CA PRO A 157 -9.24 23.69 14.01
C PRO A 157 -9.19 23.08 12.60
N GLY A 158 -8.87 21.79 12.48
CA GLY A 158 -8.89 21.07 11.20
C GLY A 158 -10.29 21.05 10.58
N PHE A 159 -11.32 20.71 11.37
CA PHE A 159 -12.71 20.69 10.92
C PHE A 159 -13.22 22.09 10.54
N VAL A 160 -12.93 23.11 11.36
CA VAL A 160 -13.33 24.50 11.08
C VAL A 160 -12.71 24.98 9.76
N LEU A 161 -11.41 24.73 9.57
CA LEU A 161 -10.72 25.10 8.34
C LEU A 161 -11.27 24.34 7.13
N ASN A 162 -11.54 23.03 7.25
CA ASN A 162 -12.13 22.23 6.18
C ASN A 162 -13.49 22.78 5.76
N SER A 163 -14.40 22.98 6.73
CA SER A 163 -15.75 23.50 6.50
C SER A 163 -15.74 24.91 5.92
N ALA A 164 -14.81 25.76 6.38
CA ALA A 164 -14.65 27.13 5.87
C ALA A 164 -14.18 27.13 4.40
N ILE A 165 -13.17 26.31 4.06
CA ILE A 165 -12.67 26.21 2.67
C ILE A 165 -13.78 25.72 1.74
N ILE A 166 -14.52 24.67 2.13
CA ILE A 166 -15.64 24.15 1.34
C ILE A 166 -16.69 25.24 1.13
N THR A 167 -17.12 25.91 2.21
CA THR A 167 -18.14 26.97 2.13
C THR A 167 -17.69 28.13 1.25
N VAL A 168 -16.43 28.58 1.35
CA VAL A 168 -15.89 29.67 0.53
C VAL A 168 -15.83 29.30 -0.94
N VAL A 169 -15.34 28.10 -1.28
CA VAL A 169 -15.26 27.65 -2.68
C VAL A 169 -16.65 27.49 -3.29
N LEU A 170 -17.61 26.96 -2.53
CA LEU A 170 -18.99 26.80 -2.98
C LEU A 170 -19.71 28.15 -3.16
N TRP A 171 -19.54 29.06 -2.20
CA TRP A 171 -20.20 30.38 -2.21
C TRP A 171 -19.66 31.27 -3.34
N PHE A 172 -18.34 31.27 -3.55
CA PHE A 172 -17.67 32.01 -4.62
C PHE A 172 -17.39 31.15 -5.85
N SER A 173 -18.34 30.31 -6.24
CA SER A 173 -18.24 29.42 -7.40
C SER A 173 -18.11 30.13 -8.75
N ASN A 174 -18.41 31.43 -8.83
CA ASN A 174 -18.15 32.25 -10.01
C ASN A 174 -16.65 32.62 -10.16
N ILE A 175 -15.87 32.59 -9.07
CA ILE A 175 -14.46 32.98 -9.04
C ILE A 175 -13.55 31.74 -9.02
N PHE A 176 -13.88 30.77 -8.17
CA PHE A 176 -13.09 29.56 -7.99
C PHE A 176 -13.67 28.38 -8.77
N PRO A 177 -12.83 27.57 -9.45
CA PRO A 177 -13.30 26.35 -10.09
C PRO A 177 -13.75 25.35 -9.02
N LEU A 178 -14.78 24.56 -9.29
CA LEU A 178 -15.33 23.58 -8.35
C LEU A 178 -14.28 22.57 -7.83
N ARG A 179 -13.27 22.22 -8.65
CA ARG A 179 -12.15 21.34 -8.26
C ARG A 179 -11.25 21.93 -7.16
N ALA A 180 -11.33 23.23 -6.89
CA ALA A 180 -10.60 23.87 -5.78
C ALA A 180 -11.05 23.36 -4.40
N VAL A 181 -12.23 22.73 -4.31
CA VAL A 181 -12.71 22.07 -3.07
C VAL A 181 -11.69 21.06 -2.55
N TRP A 182 -10.88 20.42 -3.39
CA TRP A 182 -9.85 19.46 -2.96
C TRP A 182 -8.77 20.07 -2.05
N LEU A 183 -8.65 21.40 -1.99
CA LEU A 183 -7.79 22.08 -1.02
C LEU A 183 -8.28 21.91 0.42
N SER A 184 -9.58 21.66 0.64
CA SER A 184 -10.15 21.45 1.97
C SER A 184 -9.53 20.22 2.65
N SER A 185 -9.12 19.21 1.88
CA SER A 185 -8.46 18.00 2.38
C SER A 185 -7.17 18.32 3.15
N LEU A 186 -6.44 19.37 2.77
CA LEU A 186 -5.21 19.77 3.46
C LEU A 186 -5.48 20.26 4.89
N ALA A 187 -6.70 20.69 5.21
CA ALA A 187 -7.07 21.05 6.57
C ALA A 187 -6.93 19.86 7.54
N TRP A 188 -7.05 18.63 7.05
CA TRP A 188 -6.86 17.41 7.85
C TRP A 188 -5.42 17.17 8.30
N LEU A 189 -4.43 17.92 7.76
CA LEU A 189 -3.07 17.97 8.34
C LEU A 189 -3.12 18.41 9.82
N CYS A 190 -4.10 19.24 10.17
CA CYS A 190 -4.44 19.60 11.54
C CYS A 190 -5.49 18.61 12.07
N GLY A 191 -5.09 17.78 13.03
CA GLY A 191 -5.99 16.85 13.73
C GLY A 191 -6.22 15.48 13.07
N GLY A 192 -5.60 15.19 11.93
CA GLY A 192 -5.61 13.86 11.29
C GLY A 192 -6.92 13.47 10.58
N GLY A 193 -7.95 14.32 10.67
CA GLY A 193 -9.23 14.12 10.02
C GLY A 193 -10.15 13.09 10.68
N PRO A 194 -11.29 12.77 10.05
CA PRO A 194 -12.36 11.99 10.66
C PRO A 194 -11.91 10.61 11.16
N VAL A 195 -11.04 9.91 10.41
CA VAL A 195 -10.56 8.56 10.79
C VAL A 195 -9.83 8.59 12.14
N VAL A 196 -8.99 9.61 12.35
CA VAL A 196 -8.22 9.78 13.58
C VAL A 196 -9.12 10.19 14.74
N ALA A 197 -10.04 11.11 14.50
CA ALA A 197 -11.03 11.52 15.50
C ALA A 197 -11.87 10.33 15.97
N PHE A 198 -12.40 9.52 15.04
CA PHE A 198 -13.14 8.30 15.40
C PHE A 198 -12.28 7.32 16.17
N ALA A 199 -11.04 7.06 15.76
CA ALA A 199 -10.15 6.17 16.47
C ALA A 199 -9.92 6.63 17.92
N ILE A 200 -9.65 7.91 18.14
CA ILE A 200 -9.46 8.47 19.49
C ILE A 200 -10.75 8.38 20.30
N ILE A 201 -11.92 8.68 19.73
CA ILE A 201 -13.23 8.55 20.38
C ILE A 201 -13.50 7.11 20.84
N TRP A 202 -13.27 6.12 19.97
CA TRP A 202 -13.40 4.70 20.32
C TRP A 202 -12.44 4.30 21.43
N THR A 203 -11.23 4.86 21.42
CA THR A 203 -10.20 4.59 22.43
C THR A 203 -10.61 5.22 23.78
N ILE A 204 -11.04 6.49 23.79
CA ILE A 204 -11.60 7.17 24.97
C ILE A 204 -12.78 6.38 25.53
N MET A 205 -13.69 5.92 24.67
CA MET A 205 -14.80 5.08 25.11
C MET A 205 -14.31 3.80 25.78
N SER A 206 -13.32 3.12 25.21
CA SER A 206 -12.74 1.90 25.81
C SER A 206 -12.10 2.16 27.18
N ASP A 207 -11.47 3.31 27.40
CA ASP A 207 -10.82 3.64 28.67
C ASP A 207 -11.83 3.95 29.78
N VAL A 208 -12.95 4.59 29.44
CA VAL A 208 -14.00 4.95 30.40
C VAL A 208 -14.92 3.76 30.67
N THR A 209 -14.93 2.74 29.81
CA THR A 209 -15.73 1.53 29.99
C THR A 209 -14.97 0.41 30.70
N THR A 210 -15.56 -0.18 31.73
CA THR A 210 -15.06 -1.41 32.34
C THR A 210 -15.26 -2.60 31.42
N GLU A 211 -14.45 -3.65 31.58
CA GLU A 211 -14.49 -4.82 30.71
C GLU A 211 -15.89 -5.46 30.64
N ASP A 212 -16.63 -5.46 31.76
CA ASP A 212 -17.97 -6.04 31.87
C ASP A 212 -19.07 -5.19 31.22
N GLU A 213 -18.93 -3.85 31.20
CA GLU A 213 -19.95 -2.94 30.69
C GLU A 213 -19.68 -2.49 29.25
N ARG A 214 -18.47 -2.70 28.73
CA ARG A 214 -17.98 -2.22 27.43
C ARG A 214 -18.88 -2.64 26.28
N ALA A 215 -19.27 -3.91 26.22
CA ALA A 215 -20.12 -4.42 25.14
C ALA A 215 -21.51 -3.74 25.11
N SER A 216 -22.11 -3.52 26.28
CA SER A 216 -23.42 -2.85 26.41
C SER A 216 -23.35 -1.39 26.00
N ILE A 217 -22.29 -0.68 26.41
CA ILE A 217 -22.09 0.74 26.07
C ILE A 217 -21.82 0.91 24.57
N PHE A 218 -21.00 0.05 23.96
CA PHE A 218 -20.76 0.07 22.52
C PHE A 218 -22.04 -0.19 21.71
N PHE A 219 -22.89 -1.10 22.18
CA PHE A 219 -24.16 -1.37 21.54
C PHE A 219 -25.12 -0.18 21.63
N LYS A 220 -25.24 0.46 22.80
CA LYS A 220 -26.02 1.70 22.98
C LYS A 220 -25.51 2.82 22.07
N PHE A 221 -24.20 2.97 21.97
CA PHE A 221 -23.54 3.92 21.09
C PHE A 221 -23.89 3.70 19.61
N ALA A 222 -23.85 2.46 19.15
CA ALA A 222 -24.24 2.11 17.78
C ALA A 222 -25.72 2.43 17.48
N ILE A 223 -26.62 2.20 18.44
CA ILE A 223 -28.05 2.52 18.26
C ILE A 223 -28.27 4.04 18.21
N VAL A 224 -27.64 4.79 19.10
CA VAL A 224 -27.77 6.26 19.16
C VAL A 224 -27.25 6.90 17.87
N THR A 225 -26.08 6.46 17.38
CA THR A 225 -25.51 6.96 16.12
C THR A 225 -26.39 6.62 14.91
N MET A 226 -26.93 5.40 14.82
CA MET A 226 -27.90 5.04 13.77
C MET A 226 -29.21 5.82 13.86
N GLY A 227 -29.70 6.10 15.08
CA GLY A 227 -30.86 6.97 15.29
C GLY A 227 -30.59 8.41 14.84
N GLY A 228 -29.38 8.91 15.08
CA GLY A 228 -28.91 10.19 14.56
C GLY A 228 -28.90 10.22 13.03
N GLU A 229 -28.34 9.20 12.37
CA GLU A 229 -28.32 9.04 10.90
C GLU A 229 -29.74 9.02 10.30
N LEU A 230 -30.69 8.37 10.99
CA LEU A 230 -32.10 8.35 10.58
C LEU A 230 -32.71 9.75 10.60
N ILE A 231 -32.54 10.48 11.70
CA ILE A 231 -33.11 11.82 11.90
C ILE A 231 -32.43 12.83 10.98
N SER A 232 -31.11 12.82 10.86
CA SER A 232 -30.35 13.78 10.07
C SER A 232 -30.66 13.66 8.58
N ASN A 233 -30.76 12.45 8.02
CA ASN A 233 -31.12 12.25 6.62
C ASN A 233 -32.58 12.66 6.33
N ALA A 234 -33.52 12.34 7.23
CA ALA A 234 -34.92 12.75 7.07
C ALA A 234 -35.09 14.27 7.15
N LEU A 235 -34.47 14.90 8.16
CA LEU A 235 -34.51 16.36 8.34
C LEU A 235 -33.77 17.08 7.20
N GLY A 236 -32.62 16.57 6.77
CA GLY A 236 -31.85 17.10 5.66
C GLY A 236 -32.63 17.06 4.34
N SER A 237 -33.36 15.96 4.07
CA SER A 237 -34.25 15.85 2.91
C SER A 237 -35.36 16.90 2.92
N TRP A 238 -36.05 17.10 4.05
CA TRP A 238 -37.09 18.11 4.18
C TRP A 238 -36.55 19.55 4.02
N LEU A 239 -35.41 19.86 4.62
CA LEU A 239 -34.78 21.18 4.49
C LEU A 239 -34.28 21.45 3.07
N MET A 240 -33.83 20.42 2.34
CA MET A 240 -33.37 20.53 0.95
C MET A 240 -34.49 20.97 0.00
N THR A 241 -35.76 20.66 0.27
CA THR A 241 -36.88 21.13 -0.59
C THR A 241 -37.08 22.63 -0.51
N MET A 242 -36.64 23.27 0.59
CA MET A 242 -36.70 24.72 0.76
C MET A 242 -35.45 25.37 0.15
N ASN A 243 -34.27 25.01 0.66
CA ASN A 243 -33.00 25.51 0.16
C ASN A 243 -31.86 24.58 0.61
N PRO A 244 -31.00 24.06 -0.29
CA PRO A 244 -29.93 23.12 0.06
C PRO A 244 -28.81 23.73 0.91
N TRP A 245 -28.66 25.06 0.96
CA TRP A 245 -27.68 25.73 1.81
C TRP A 245 -28.04 25.66 3.30
N ILE A 246 -29.34 25.68 3.63
CA ILE A 246 -29.81 25.63 5.03
C ILE A 246 -29.36 24.35 5.73
N PRO A 247 -29.65 23.13 5.23
CA PRO A 247 -29.22 21.91 5.90
C PRO A 247 -27.70 21.72 5.91
N MET A 248 -26.98 22.22 4.89
CA MET A 248 -25.51 22.19 4.89
C MET A 248 -24.92 23.06 6.01
N LEU A 249 -25.34 24.33 6.10
CA LEU A 249 -24.86 25.25 7.12
C LEU A 249 -25.31 24.82 8.52
N LEU A 250 -26.55 24.35 8.67
CA LEU A 250 -27.05 23.80 9.93
C LEU A 250 -26.26 22.54 10.34
N GLY A 251 -25.86 21.72 9.38
CA GLY A 251 -25.04 20.54 9.62
C GLY A 251 -23.65 20.90 10.12
N PHE A 252 -22.98 21.85 9.46
CA PHE A 252 -21.67 22.33 9.90
C PHE A 252 -21.72 23.06 11.25
N THR A 253 -22.76 23.84 11.54
CA THR A 253 -22.91 24.48 12.85
C THR A 253 -23.17 23.46 13.96
N LEU A 254 -24.03 22.46 13.72
CA LEU A 254 -24.27 21.37 14.66
C LEU A 254 -23.00 20.56 14.93
N ALA A 255 -22.24 20.22 13.89
CA ALA A 255 -20.97 19.52 14.03
C ALA A 255 -19.94 20.37 14.79
N PHE A 256 -19.84 21.66 14.48
CA PHE A 256 -18.96 22.59 15.19
C PHE A 256 -19.31 22.71 16.68
N LEU A 257 -20.60 22.83 17.02
CA LEU A 257 -21.06 22.85 18.42
C LEU A 257 -20.68 21.54 19.13
N GLY A 258 -20.88 20.39 18.48
CA GLY A 258 -20.43 19.09 18.99
C GLY A 258 -18.92 19.04 19.24
N MET A 259 -18.12 19.60 18.33
CA MET A 259 -16.67 19.72 18.47
C MET A 259 -16.24 20.66 19.59
N LEU A 260 -17.01 21.71 19.91
CA LEU A 260 -16.71 22.57 21.07
C LEU A 260 -16.87 21.82 22.39
N PHE A 261 -17.83 20.89 22.49
CA PHE A 261 -17.98 20.04 23.68
C PHE A 261 -16.78 19.12 23.92
N VAL A 262 -15.98 18.80 22.89
CA VAL A 262 -14.71 18.05 23.04
C VAL A 262 -13.76 18.75 24.02
N LEU A 263 -13.75 20.08 24.07
CA LEU A 263 -12.86 20.84 24.95
C LEU A 263 -13.13 20.58 26.45
N THR A 264 -14.36 20.13 26.76
CA THR A 264 -14.81 19.78 28.10
C THR A 264 -14.43 18.35 28.52
N LEU A 265 -13.93 17.52 27.59
CA LEU A 265 -13.45 16.19 27.90
C LEU A 265 -12.14 16.28 28.71
N PRO A 266 -12.05 15.68 29.91
CA PRO A 266 -10.81 15.53 30.65
C PRO A 266 -9.93 14.45 30.04
N GLU A 267 -8.68 14.42 30.50
CA GLU A 267 -7.72 13.41 30.09
C GLU A 267 -8.12 12.02 30.61
N THR A 268 -8.04 11.00 29.75
CA THR A 268 -8.49 9.63 30.07
C THR A 268 -7.34 8.63 30.15
N MET A 269 -6.12 9.06 29.83
CA MET A 269 -4.94 8.21 29.89
C MET A 269 -4.68 7.71 31.33
N PRO A 270 -4.57 6.39 31.58
CA PRO A 270 -4.26 5.88 32.90
C PRO A 270 -2.82 6.25 33.30
N VAL A 271 -2.67 6.95 34.42
CA VAL A 271 -1.38 7.22 35.05
C VAL A 271 -0.79 5.87 35.48
N SER A 272 0.29 5.44 34.84
CA SER A 272 0.98 4.21 35.25
C SER A 272 1.53 4.41 36.68
N PRO A 273 1.25 3.51 37.65
CA PRO A 273 1.80 3.64 38.99
C PRO A 273 3.33 3.54 38.92
N PRO A 274 4.07 4.28 39.77
CA PRO A 274 5.51 4.12 39.88
C PRO A 274 5.79 2.66 40.28
N LYS A 275 6.55 1.96 39.45
CA LYS A 275 7.02 0.60 39.75
C LYS A 275 7.95 0.67 40.97
N ALA A 276 7.39 0.51 42.16
CA ALA A 276 8.17 0.18 43.35
C ALA A 276 8.61 -1.29 43.26
N ASN A 277 9.92 -1.50 43.31
CA ASN A 277 10.64 -2.75 43.56
C ASN A 277 10.59 -3.84 42.47
N GLN A 278 11.40 -3.67 41.43
CA GLN A 278 12.12 -4.77 40.77
C GLN A 278 13.60 -4.38 40.64
N PRO A 279 14.56 -5.29 40.95
CA PRO A 279 15.98 -4.98 40.92
C PRO A 279 16.48 -4.76 39.49
N GLU A 280 17.48 -3.89 39.39
CA GLU A 280 18.06 -3.25 38.22
C GLU A 280 18.34 -4.15 37.00
N MET A 281 17.99 -3.63 35.81
CA MET A 281 18.84 -3.72 34.63
C MET A 281 18.64 -2.49 33.73
N THR A 282 19.41 -1.45 34.05
CA THR A 282 19.89 -0.33 33.21
C THR A 282 18.96 0.28 32.15
N THR A 283 18.41 1.43 32.54
CA THR A 283 17.95 2.53 31.69
C THR A 283 19.11 3.16 30.90
N VAL A 284 18.88 3.48 29.61
CA VAL A 284 19.61 4.55 28.92
C VAL A 284 18.55 5.53 28.41
N GLU A 285 18.36 6.57 29.21
CA GLU A 285 17.53 7.73 28.91
C GLU A 285 18.29 8.67 27.95
N MET A 286 17.56 9.19 26.97
CA MET A 286 18.08 10.09 25.94
C MET A 286 17.64 11.51 26.30
N GLY A 287 18.55 12.31 26.83
CA GLY A 287 18.36 13.74 27.05
C GLY A 287 19.70 14.46 26.98
N HIS A 288 19.84 15.40 26.05
CA HIS A 288 20.47 16.71 26.24
C HIS A 288 20.70 17.37 24.88
N LEU A 289 19.92 18.42 24.58
CA LEU A 289 20.42 19.57 23.85
C LEU A 289 19.80 20.85 24.44
N ASN A 290 20.70 21.66 25.01
CA ASN A 290 20.66 23.09 25.31
C ASN A 290 20.82 23.39 26.80
N VAL A 291 21.98 23.92 27.18
CA VAL A 291 22.14 25.32 27.61
C VAL A 291 23.61 25.72 27.47
N SER A 292 23.79 26.94 26.97
CA SER A 292 25.03 27.66 26.71
C SER A 292 25.69 28.21 28.01
N ARG A 293 27.03 28.18 28.04
CA ARG A 293 27.96 29.21 28.58
C ARG A 293 27.83 29.69 30.06
N ARG A 294 28.85 29.38 30.88
CA ARG A 294 29.80 30.30 31.60
C ARG A 294 30.67 29.49 32.60
N GLU A 295 32.00 29.47 32.42
CA GLU A 295 33.03 30.22 33.17
C GLU A 295 33.26 29.77 34.63
N GLY A 296 34.50 29.34 34.93
CA GLY A 296 35.13 29.60 36.23
C GLY A 296 35.87 28.45 36.92
N TYR A 297 37.21 28.55 36.94
CA TYR A 297 38.13 28.19 38.05
C TYR A 297 38.50 26.71 38.27
N LYS A 298 39.71 26.22 37.91
CA LYS A 298 41.09 26.34 38.46
C LYS A 298 41.39 25.49 39.72
N ASP A 299 42.25 24.49 39.54
CA ASP A 299 43.45 24.09 40.33
C ASP A 299 43.74 22.60 40.05
N ASP A 300 44.94 22.04 40.15
CA ASP A 300 46.34 22.36 39.79
C ASP A 300 47.13 21.08 40.18
N SER A 301 48.38 20.95 39.71
CA SER A 301 49.41 19.89 39.92
C SER A 301 49.29 18.62 39.04
N GLU A 302 50.08 18.49 37.95
CA GLU A 302 51.51 18.06 37.83
C GLU A 302 51.62 16.51 37.94
N ASP A 303 52.22 15.73 37.04
CA ASP A 303 53.31 15.95 36.08
C ASP A 303 53.36 14.85 34.98
N GLU A 304 54.19 15.14 33.97
CA GLU A 304 54.95 14.24 33.08
C GLU A 304 54.55 14.16 31.58
N HIS A 305 55.34 14.88 30.79
CA HIS A 305 55.30 14.98 29.33
C HIS A 305 56.03 13.81 28.64
N ALA A 306 55.40 13.17 27.66
CA ALA A 306 56.08 12.68 26.47
C ALA A 306 55.14 12.65 25.25
N PHE A 307 55.63 13.24 24.16
CA PHE A 307 54.93 13.64 22.96
C PHE A 307 54.88 12.50 21.93
N THR A 308 53.70 12.04 21.52
CA THR A 308 53.45 11.62 20.12
C THR A 308 51.95 11.41 19.82
N GLU A 309 51.42 12.33 19.01
CA GLU A 309 50.58 12.06 17.84
C GLU A 309 49.22 11.34 18.00
N LYS A 310 48.16 12.17 18.07
CA LYS A 310 46.78 11.99 17.57
C LYS A 310 46.35 10.55 17.20
N THR A 311 45.53 9.94 18.07
CA THR A 311 44.47 9.02 17.63
C THR A 311 43.17 9.33 18.38
N ALA A 312 42.38 10.23 17.78
CA ALA A 312 40.99 10.42 18.16
C ALA A 312 40.17 9.21 17.69
N THR A 313 39.75 8.41 18.66
CA THR A 313 38.39 7.88 18.80
C THR A 313 37.65 7.42 17.52
N THR A 314 37.73 6.12 17.25
CA THR A 314 36.72 5.38 16.49
C THR A 314 35.35 5.43 17.19
N SER A 315 34.59 6.49 16.99
CA SER A 315 33.15 6.51 17.21
C SER A 315 32.46 5.92 15.98
N SER A 316 32.06 4.65 16.11
CA SER A 316 31.33 3.88 15.11
C SER A 316 30.00 4.57 14.76
N SER A 317 29.92 5.13 13.56
CA SER A 317 28.68 5.60 12.95
C SER A 317 27.74 4.41 12.72
N ARG A 318 26.97 4.04 13.76
CA ARG A 318 25.85 3.11 13.63
C ARG A 318 24.78 3.75 12.76
N SER A 319 24.67 3.27 11.53
CA SER A 319 23.75 3.72 10.49
C SER A 319 22.30 3.79 10.99
N LEU A 320 21.68 4.97 10.86
CA LEU A 320 20.26 5.24 11.08
C LEU A 320 19.34 4.20 10.40
N PHE A 321 19.75 3.62 9.28
CA PHE A 321 19.00 2.58 8.57
C PHE A 321 18.94 1.26 9.34
N PHE A 322 20.00 0.89 10.06
CA PHE A 322 19.99 -0.29 10.92
C PHE A 322 19.06 -0.04 12.13
N THR A 323 19.07 1.17 12.68
CA THR A 323 18.15 1.60 13.74
C THR A 323 16.69 1.62 13.25
N LEU A 324 16.44 2.09 12.02
CA LEU A 324 15.10 2.12 11.42
C LEU A 324 14.61 0.72 11.04
N TYR A 325 15.47 -0.12 10.47
CA TYR A 325 15.17 -1.51 10.11
C TYR A 325 14.90 -2.37 11.35
N THR A 326 15.71 -2.23 12.40
CA THR A 326 15.46 -2.92 13.67
C THR A 326 14.19 -2.43 14.33
N ARG A 327 13.88 -1.13 14.29
CA ARG A 327 12.59 -0.59 14.75
C ARG A 327 11.41 -1.14 13.95
N CYS A 328 11.43 -1.10 12.62
CA CYS A 328 10.37 -1.65 11.78
C CYS A 328 10.22 -3.16 11.94
N ARG A 329 11.31 -3.91 12.00
CA ARG A 329 11.27 -5.36 12.22
C ARG A 329 10.70 -5.70 13.59
N ASN A 330 11.10 -4.99 14.63
CA ASN A 330 10.56 -5.19 15.98
C ASN A 330 9.08 -4.76 16.06
N TYR A 331 8.66 -3.78 15.26
CA TYR A 331 7.25 -3.39 15.14
C TYR A 331 6.39 -4.41 14.40
N PHE A 332 6.91 -5.00 13.30
CA PHE A 332 6.15 -5.96 12.47
C PHE A 332 6.26 -7.42 12.93
N ALA A 333 7.33 -7.81 13.63
CA ALA A 333 7.53 -9.18 14.10
C ALA A 333 6.34 -9.75 14.93
N PRO A 334 5.68 -8.95 15.81
CA PRO A 334 4.49 -9.37 16.54
C PRO A 334 3.25 -9.68 15.68
N TYR A 335 3.21 -9.29 14.40
CA TYR A 335 2.08 -9.49 13.48
C TYR A 335 2.23 -10.70 12.55
N THR A 336 3.36 -11.41 12.62
CA THR A 336 3.67 -12.56 11.75
C THR A 336 2.66 -13.71 11.86
N PHE A 337 1.93 -13.83 12.97
CA PHE A 337 0.90 -14.85 13.17
C PHE A 337 -0.25 -14.75 12.15
N ILE A 338 -0.54 -13.55 11.65
CA ILE A 338 -1.64 -13.27 10.71
C ILE A 338 -1.31 -13.85 9.33
N PHE A 339 -0.09 -13.60 8.85
CA PHE A 339 0.37 -14.14 7.56
C PHE A 339 0.60 -15.65 7.61
N ARG A 340 0.84 -16.21 8.81
CA ARG A 340 1.01 -17.66 9.00
C ARG A 340 -0.29 -18.43 8.84
N ASN A 341 -1.43 -17.87 9.28
CA ASN A 341 -2.71 -18.55 9.23
C ASN A 341 -3.58 -18.06 8.05
N LYS A 342 -3.65 -18.87 6.99
CA LYS A 342 -4.44 -18.57 5.78
C LYS A 342 -5.92 -18.30 6.07
N GLN A 343 -6.48 -18.88 7.14
CA GLN A 343 -7.88 -18.65 7.54
C GLN A 343 -8.10 -17.22 8.08
N ILE A 344 -7.13 -16.70 8.83
CA ILE A 344 -7.17 -15.33 9.37
C ILE A 344 -7.06 -14.33 8.22
N LEU A 345 -6.10 -14.54 7.31
CA LEU A 345 -5.93 -13.67 6.13
C LEU A 345 -7.20 -13.62 5.27
N LEU A 346 -7.86 -14.78 5.09
CA LEU A 346 -9.09 -14.89 4.32
C LEU A 346 -10.26 -14.13 4.97
N LEU A 347 -10.44 -14.23 6.29
CA LEU A 347 -11.47 -13.47 7.00
C LEU A 347 -11.13 -11.98 7.08
N LEU A 348 -9.85 -11.60 7.12
CA LEU A 348 -9.41 -10.22 7.06
C LEU A 348 -9.75 -9.55 5.72
N ALA A 349 -9.72 -10.28 4.61
CA ALA A 349 -10.15 -9.77 3.31
C ALA A 349 -11.63 -9.34 3.29
N ALA A 350 -12.47 -9.93 4.14
CA ALA A 350 -13.87 -9.53 4.27
C ALA A 350 -14.04 -8.09 4.79
N PHE A 351 -13.13 -7.61 5.64
CA PHE A 351 -13.16 -6.23 6.15
C PHE A 351 -12.84 -5.21 5.06
N LEU A 352 -11.86 -5.52 4.22
CA LEU A 352 -11.51 -4.72 3.06
C LEU A 352 -12.70 -4.58 2.11
N VAL A 353 -13.31 -5.71 1.73
CA VAL A 353 -14.44 -5.74 0.78
C VAL A 353 -15.69 -5.09 1.35
N TYR A 354 -16.02 -5.37 2.62
CA TYR A 354 -17.16 -4.73 3.27
C TYR A 354 -17.00 -3.21 3.30
N ARG A 355 -15.81 -2.71 3.65
CA ARG A 355 -15.57 -1.26 3.66
C ARG A 355 -15.63 -0.68 2.24
N LEU A 356 -15.04 -1.37 1.25
CA LEU A 356 -15.13 -0.97 -0.14
C LEU A 356 -16.58 -0.85 -0.60
N SER A 357 -17.43 -1.83 -0.31
CA SER A 357 -18.84 -1.75 -0.65
C SER A 357 -19.57 -0.64 0.09
N ARG A 358 -19.27 -0.41 1.38
CA ARG A 358 -19.93 0.67 2.13
C ARG A 358 -19.59 2.04 1.56
N SER A 359 -18.38 2.24 1.05
CA SER A 359 -17.98 3.47 0.36
C SER A 359 -18.78 3.74 -0.94
N SER A 360 -19.44 2.74 -1.55
CA SER A 360 -20.36 3.00 -2.67
C SER A 360 -21.63 3.75 -2.27
N SER A 361 -22.00 3.72 -0.99
CA SER A 361 -23.23 4.35 -0.48
C SER A 361 -23.22 5.87 -0.65
N TRP A 362 -22.04 6.48 -0.77
CA TRP A 362 -21.86 7.92 -0.93
C TRP A 362 -22.35 8.40 -2.30
N PHE A 363 -22.33 7.53 -3.32
CA PHE A 363 -22.90 7.81 -4.64
C PHE A 363 -24.37 7.40 -4.74
N LEU A 364 -24.96 6.83 -3.69
CA LEU A 364 -26.30 6.25 -3.76
C LEU A 364 -27.39 7.31 -4.03
N VAL A 365 -27.29 8.48 -3.41
CA VAL A 365 -28.22 9.61 -3.64
C VAL A 365 -28.15 10.07 -5.10
N GLN A 366 -26.95 10.23 -5.65
CA GLN A 366 -26.73 10.58 -7.06
C GLN A 366 -27.26 9.48 -8.00
N TYR A 367 -27.03 8.22 -7.66
CA TYR A 367 -27.53 7.07 -8.42
C TYR A 367 -29.05 7.03 -8.47
N ILE A 368 -29.74 7.18 -7.33
CA ILE A 368 -31.20 7.17 -7.27
C ILE A 368 -31.75 8.30 -8.14
N SER A 369 -31.19 9.50 -8.02
CA SER A 369 -31.66 10.67 -8.76
C SER A 369 -31.46 10.53 -10.28
N THR A 370 -30.30 10.04 -10.72
CA THR A 370 -30.02 9.83 -12.15
C THR A 370 -30.75 8.63 -12.75
N ARG A 371 -30.98 7.57 -11.98
CA ARG A 371 -31.61 6.33 -12.45
C ARG A 371 -33.14 6.43 -12.52
N TYR A 372 -33.74 7.06 -11.51
CA TYR A 372 -35.21 7.10 -11.32
C TYR A 372 -35.81 8.49 -11.55
N SER A 373 -35.01 9.47 -11.98
CA SER A 373 -35.43 10.87 -12.14
C SER A 373 -36.11 11.44 -10.88
N TRP A 374 -35.68 10.98 -9.70
CA TRP A 374 -36.11 11.53 -8.42
C TRP A 374 -35.29 12.76 -8.08
N SER A 375 -35.88 13.69 -7.34
CA SER A 375 -35.11 14.80 -6.77
C SER A 375 -34.05 14.28 -5.80
N LEU A 376 -32.93 14.98 -5.67
CA LEU A 376 -31.90 14.63 -4.68
C LEU A 376 -32.42 14.69 -3.24
N ALA A 377 -33.46 15.50 -2.98
CA ALA A 377 -34.15 15.54 -1.69
C ALA A 377 -34.90 14.22 -1.42
N GLU A 378 -35.71 13.72 -2.36
CA GLU A 378 -36.43 12.44 -2.22
C GLU A 378 -35.45 11.26 -2.12
N ALA A 379 -34.39 11.28 -2.91
CA ALA A 379 -33.31 10.29 -2.83
C ALA A 379 -32.62 10.29 -1.46
N ASN A 380 -32.42 11.47 -0.86
CA ASN A 380 -31.86 11.58 0.50
C ASN A 380 -32.83 11.03 1.57
N PHE A 381 -34.14 11.23 1.41
CA PHE A 381 -35.13 10.63 2.31
C PHE A 381 -35.00 9.10 2.32
N LEU A 382 -34.76 8.50 1.15
CA LEU A 382 -34.62 7.06 1.02
C LEU A 382 -33.38 6.50 1.75
N MET A 383 -32.34 7.31 2.00
CA MET A 383 -31.17 6.92 2.78
C MET A 383 -31.53 6.61 4.24
N SER A 384 -32.56 7.26 4.78
CA SER A 384 -33.07 7.06 6.14
C SER A 384 -33.65 5.64 6.36
N LEU A 385 -34.05 4.96 5.27
CA LEU A 385 -34.61 3.60 5.33
C LEU A 385 -33.61 2.58 5.89
N ARG A 386 -32.32 2.76 5.62
CA ARG A 386 -31.29 1.80 6.02
C ARG A 386 -31.12 1.70 7.55
N PRO A 387 -30.89 2.79 8.31
CA PRO A 387 -30.89 2.72 9.77
C PRO A 387 -32.26 2.31 10.33
N CYS A 388 -33.37 2.75 9.70
CA CYS A 388 -34.73 2.34 10.09
C CYS A 388 -34.91 0.80 10.13
N LEU A 389 -34.36 0.09 9.13
CA LEU A 389 -34.43 -1.38 9.07
C LEU A 389 -33.36 -2.08 9.90
N THR A 390 -32.20 -1.46 10.07
CA THR A 390 -31.05 -2.09 10.75
C THR A 390 -31.20 -2.08 12.28
N ILE A 391 -31.83 -1.05 12.86
CA ILE A 391 -32.03 -0.94 14.31
C ILE A 391 -32.91 -2.10 14.85
N PRO A 392 -34.12 -2.37 14.31
CA PRO A 392 -34.93 -3.50 14.75
C PRO A 392 -34.28 -4.85 14.47
N LEU A 393 -33.50 -4.96 13.39
CA LEU A 393 -32.76 -6.17 13.04
C LEU A 393 -31.78 -6.55 14.16
N PHE A 394 -31.01 -5.59 14.67
CA PHE A 394 -30.05 -5.84 15.75
C PHE A 394 -30.69 -5.99 17.12
N LEU A 395 -31.77 -5.26 17.41
CA LEU A 395 -32.44 -5.31 18.71
C LEU A 395 -33.31 -6.55 18.92
N PHE A 396 -34.05 -6.98 17.90
CA PHE A 396 -35.11 -7.98 18.06
C PHE A 396 -34.86 -9.23 17.20
N ILE A 397 -34.51 -9.04 15.93
CA ILE A 397 -34.46 -10.15 14.95
C ILE A 397 -33.25 -11.04 15.20
N LEU A 398 -32.04 -10.47 15.30
CA LEU A 398 -30.81 -11.25 15.47
C LEU A 398 -30.80 -12.04 16.79
N PRO A 399 -31.18 -11.44 17.94
CA PRO A 399 -31.32 -12.19 19.20
C PRO A 399 -32.42 -13.26 19.11
N GLY A 400 -33.55 -12.95 18.45
CA GLY A 400 -34.63 -13.90 18.20
C GLY A 400 -34.18 -15.13 17.40
N ILE A 401 -33.46 -14.92 16.29
CA ILE A 401 -32.90 -16.00 15.46
C ILE A 401 -31.93 -16.86 16.29
N SER A 402 -31.05 -16.24 17.09
CA SER A 402 -30.07 -16.95 17.91
C SER A 402 -30.72 -17.82 19.00
N LYS A 403 -31.82 -17.34 19.60
CA LYS A 403 -32.56 -18.01 20.69
C LYS A 403 -33.49 -19.11 20.19
N TYR A 404 -34.23 -18.85 19.12
CA TYR A 404 -35.29 -19.74 18.65
C TYR A 404 -34.86 -20.67 17.52
N VAL A 405 -34.16 -20.16 16.49
CA VAL A 405 -33.81 -20.92 15.28
C VAL A 405 -32.51 -21.70 15.46
N LEU A 406 -31.52 -21.07 16.11
CA LEU A 406 -30.19 -21.65 16.27
C LEU A 406 -29.97 -22.26 17.66
N ARG A 407 -31.03 -22.62 18.40
CA ARG A 407 -30.95 -23.11 19.79
C ARG A 407 -29.93 -24.26 19.97
N ASN A 408 -29.87 -25.17 19.00
CA ASN A 408 -29.06 -26.40 19.09
C ASN A 408 -27.61 -26.24 18.57
N PHE A 409 -27.25 -25.08 18.03
CA PHE A 409 -25.91 -24.82 17.49
C PHE A 409 -24.98 -24.22 18.55
N ARG A 410 -23.69 -24.54 18.52
CA ARG A 410 -22.68 -23.87 19.38
C ARG A 410 -22.48 -22.41 18.95
N THR A 411 -22.11 -21.52 19.86
CA THR A 411 -21.93 -20.07 19.61
C THR A 411 -21.07 -19.78 18.37
N SER A 412 -19.92 -20.45 18.21
CA SER A 412 -19.06 -20.29 17.04
C SER A 412 -19.70 -20.79 15.73
N GLN A 413 -20.53 -21.85 15.81
CA GLN A 413 -21.28 -22.37 14.67
C GLN A 413 -22.45 -21.44 14.31
N LYS A 414 -23.13 -20.84 15.30
CA LYS A 414 -24.14 -19.80 15.09
C LYS A 414 -23.53 -18.62 14.35
N ASN A 415 -22.39 -18.12 14.82
CA ASN A 415 -21.70 -16.98 14.21
C ASN A 415 -21.30 -17.26 12.76
N LEU A 416 -20.80 -18.47 12.47
CA LEU A 416 -20.44 -18.86 11.10
C LEU A 416 -21.66 -19.00 10.18
N TYR A 417 -22.72 -19.65 10.65
CA TYR A 417 -23.96 -19.79 9.88
C TYR A 417 -24.58 -18.42 9.57
N LEU A 418 -24.64 -17.56 10.59
CA LEU A 418 -25.19 -16.23 10.47
C LEU A 418 -24.31 -15.33 9.58
N ALA A 419 -22.98 -15.43 9.66
CA ALA A 419 -22.07 -14.73 8.75
C ALA A 419 -22.26 -15.16 7.29
N ARG A 420 -22.47 -16.45 7.04
CA ARG A 420 -22.79 -16.99 5.69
C ARG A 420 -24.13 -16.49 5.18
N ALA A 421 -25.16 -16.49 6.02
CA ALA A 421 -26.46 -15.93 5.66
C ALA A 421 -26.35 -14.43 5.36
N SER A 422 -25.64 -13.65 6.20
CA SER A 422 -25.48 -12.22 6.02
C SER A 422 -24.68 -11.86 4.76
N VAL A 423 -23.62 -12.59 4.41
CA VAL A 423 -22.87 -12.30 3.17
C VAL A 423 -23.68 -12.66 1.92
N LEU A 424 -24.56 -13.67 2.00
CA LEU A 424 -25.50 -14.00 0.93
C LEU A 424 -26.47 -12.83 0.69
N THR A 425 -27.12 -12.36 1.75
CA THR A 425 -28.09 -11.27 1.66
C THR A 425 -27.43 -9.95 1.27
N LEU A 426 -26.20 -9.68 1.72
CA LEU A 426 -25.39 -8.56 1.22
C LEU A 426 -25.11 -8.68 -0.27
N SER A 427 -24.69 -9.85 -0.75
CA SER A 427 -24.36 -10.07 -2.17
C SER A 427 -25.60 -9.87 -3.05
N ILE A 428 -26.72 -10.51 -2.70
CA ILE A 428 -27.99 -10.45 -3.44
C ILE A 428 -28.60 -9.05 -3.36
N GLY A 429 -28.67 -8.46 -2.17
CA GLY A 429 -29.22 -7.12 -1.98
C GLY A 429 -28.43 -6.07 -2.75
N THR A 430 -27.09 -6.14 -2.69
CA THR A 430 -26.22 -5.21 -3.43
C THR A 430 -26.34 -5.39 -4.96
N LEU A 431 -26.49 -6.63 -5.44
CA LEU A 431 -26.76 -6.88 -6.86
C LEU A 431 -28.10 -6.29 -7.29
N GLY A 432 -29.14 -6.51 -6.48
CA GLY A 432 -30.49 -5.99 -6.73
C GLY A 432 -30.53 -4.47 -6.79
N VAL A 433 -29.76 -3.80 -5.92
CA VAL A 433 -29.60 -2.33 -5.94
C VAL A 433 -29.09 -1.84 -7.29
N GLY A 434 -28.07 -2.51 -7.86
CA GLY A 434 -27.50 -2.16 -9.17
C GLY A 434 -28.39 -2.52 -10.36
N LEU A 435 -29.13 -3.64 -10.30
CA LEU A 435 -29.96 -4.12 -11.41
C LEU A 435 -31.42 -3.63 -11.37
N SER A 436 -31.86 -3.03 -10.27
CA SER A 436 -33.25 -2.61 -10.08
C SER A 436 -33.71 -1.65 -11.21
N PRO A 437 -34.82 -1.97 -11.89
CA PRO A 437 -35.39 -1.10 -12.93
C PRO A 437 -36.42 -0.12 -12.37
N ASN A 438 -37.06 -0.46 -11.24
CA ASN A 438 -38.11 0.31 -10.58
C ASN A 438 -37.75 0.59 -9.13
N VAL A 439 -38.24 1.70 -8.58
CA VAL A 439 -38.00 2.11 -7.18
C VAL A 439 -38.46 1.04 -6.18
N THR A 440 -39.58 0.36 -6.41
CA THR A 440 -40.06 -0.71 -5.52
C THR A 440 -39.08 -1.87 -5.43
N SER A 441 -38.47 -2.28 -6.56
CA SER A 441 -37.45 -3.32 -6.59
C SER A 441 -36.15 -2.85 -5.92
N PHE A 442 -35.82 -1.56 -6.04
CA PHE A 442 -34.71 -0.94 -5.33
C PHE A 442 -34.91 -0.97 -3.81
N ILE A 443 -36.10 -0.57 -3.32
CA ILE A 443 -36.45 -0.60 -1.89
C ILE A 443 -36.34 -2.02 -1.34
N LEU A 444 -36.92 -3.00 -2.03
CA LEU A 444 -36.82 -4.41 -1.63
C LEU A 444 -35.36 -4.87 -1.57
N SER A 445 -34.55 -4.51 -2.56
CA SER A 445 -33.13 -4.85 -2.60
C SER A 445 -32.33 -4.18 -1.47
N MET A 446 -32.66 -2.93 -1.13
CA MET A 446 -32.12 -2.21 0.02
C MET A 446 -32.51 -2.87 1.35
N THR A 447 -33.74 -3.35 1.49
CA THR A 447 -34.17 -4.12 2.66
C THR A 447 -33.39 -5.43 2.79
N VAL A 448 -33.23 -6.16 1.69
CA VAL A 448 -32.42 -7.38 1.66
C VAL A 448 -30.96 -7.07 2.00
N GLN A 449 -30.39 -5.99 1.48
CA GLN A 449 -29.04 -5.56 1.82
C GLN A 449 -28.90 -5.19 3.30
N ALA A 450 -29.88 -4.46 3.88
CA ALA A 450 -29.90 -4.07 5.28
C ALA A 450 -29.91 -5.29 6.23
N SER A 451 -30.62 -6.35 5.86
CA SER A 451 -30.63 -7.61 6.63
C SER A 451 -29.24 -8.25 6.80
N GLY A 452 -28.32 -7.95 5.90
CA GLY A 452 -26.95 -8.43 5.92
C GLY A 452 -25.96 -7.57 6.72
N ALA A 453 -26.41 -6.47 7.34
CA ALA A 453 -25.54 -5.53 8.05
C ALA A 453 -24.73 -6.16 9.21
N GLY A 454 -25.21 -7.27 9.78
CA GLY A 454 -24.55 -8.03 10.84
C GLY A 454 -23.23 -8.71 10.44
N PHE A 455 -22.96 -8.84 9.14
CA PHE A 455 -21.82 -9.59 8.60
C PHE A 455 -20.47 -9.19 9.21
N LEU A 456 -20.18 -7.89 9.30
CA LEU A 456 -18.90 -7.38 9.78
C LEU A 456 -18.68 -7.74 11.26
N PHE A 457 -19.73 -7.65 12.08
CA PHE A 457 -19.68 -7.96 13.50
C PHE A 457 -19.47 -9.46 13.74
N LEU A 458 -20.18 -10.30 12.98
CA LEU A 458 -20.06 -11.75 13.08
C LEU A 458 -18.68 -12.24 12.63
N THR A 459 -18.14 -11.66 11.55
CA THR A 459 -16.79 -11.97 11.07
C THR A 459 -15.73 -11.54 12.08
N ARG A 460 -15.90 -10.38 12.73
CA ARG A 460 -15.01 -9.91 13.83
C ARG A 460 -15.03 -10.90 15.00
N ALA A 461 -16.21 -11.35 15.41
CA ALA A 461 -16.36 -12.35 16.48
C ALA A 461 -15.75 -13.71 16.12
N LEU A 462 -15.79 -14.14 14.86
CA LEU A 462 -15.11 -15.37 14.41
C LEU A 462 -13.59 -15.23 14.43
N LEU A 463 -13.08 -14.04 14.07
CA LEU A 463 -11.64 -13.79 13.99
C LEU A 463 -10.98 -13.77 15.38
N THR A 464 -11.67 -13.27 16.40
CA THR A 464 -11.17 -13.26 17.78
C THR A 464 -11.04 -14.66 18.37
N VAL A 465 -11.86 -15.62 17.94
CA VAL A 465 -11.76 -17.03 18.36
C VAL A 465 -10.49 -17.71 17.81
N LEU A 466 -10.00 -17.27 16.64
CA LEU A 466 -8.83 -17.85 15.97
C LEU A 466 -7.49 -17.35 16.53
N VAL A 467 -7.52 -16.34 17.40
CA VAL A 467 -6.35 -15.60 17.88
C VAL A 467 -6.22 -15.76 19.40
N ARG A 468 -5.00 -15.67 19.94
CA ARG A 468 -4.75 -15.73 21.39
C ARG A 468 -5.16 -14.40 22.04
N ARG A 469 -5.55 -14.40 23.32
CA ARG A 469 -5.99 -13.19 24.05
C ARG A 469 -4.96 -12.04 23.91
N GLU A 470 -3.67 -12.36 23.99
CA GLU A 470 -2.53 -11.42 23.84
C GLU A 470 -2.34 -10.81 22.44
N GLU A 471 -2.93 -11.43 21.41
CA GLU A 471 -2.78 -11.05 19.99
C GLU A 471 -4.04 -10.30 19.47
N THR A 472 -5.11 -10.19 20.28
CA THR A 472 -6.40 -9.59 19.90
C THR A 472 -6.32 -8.10 19.60
N ALA A 473 -5.57 -7.32 20.38
CA ALA A 473 -5.38 -5.89 20.13
C ALA A 473 -4.73 -5.63 18.76
N ARG A 474 -3.69 -6.40 18.45
CA ARG A 474 -2.97 -6.35 17.15
C ARG A 474 -3.89 -6.70 15.97
N LEU A 475 -4.79 -7.67 16.18
CA LEU A 475 -5.78 -8.05 15.20
C LEU A 475 -6.71 -6.87 14.87
N PHE A 476 -7.25 -6.20 15.90
CA PHE A 476 -8.14 -5.04 15.70
C PHE A 476 -7.43 -3.90 14.97
N THR A 477 -6.17 -3.60 15.30
CA THR A 477 -5.38 -2.60 14.58
C THR A 477 -5.31 -2.90 13.07
N ILE A 478 -5.08 -4.16 12.69
CA ILE A 478 -5.01 -4.56 11.27
C ILE A 478 -6.37 -4.52 10.60
N MET A 479 -7.43 -4.89 11.32
CA MET A 479 -8.79 -4.79 10.79
C MET A 479 -9.16 -3.34 10.45
N GLU A 480 -8.80 -2.38 11.30
CA GLU A 480 -9.05 -0.96 11.03
C GLU A 480 -8.14 -0.40 9.94
N LEU A 481 -6.87 -0.85 9.88
CA LEU A 481 -5.96 -0.50 8.79
C LEU A 481 -6.50 -0.98 7.44
N LEU A 482 -6.97 -2.22 7.35
CA LEU A 482 -7.56 -2.79 6.14
C LEU A 482 -8.83 -2.06 5.72
N GLN A 483 -9.68 -1.68 6.67
CA GLN A 483 -10.86 -0.86 6.36
C GLN A 483 -10.44 0.48 5.77
N SER A 484 -9.48 1.18 6.39
CA SER A 484 -9.03 2.48 5.88
C SER A 484 -8.42 2.38 4.48
N VAL A 485 -7.61 1.34 4.21
CA VAL A 485 -7.11 1.04 2.86
C VAL A 485 -8.26 0.74 1.89
N GLY A 486 -9.28 0.00 2.33
CA GLY A 486 -10.49 -0.28 1.56
C GLY A 486 -11.23 0.98 1.15
N ASN A 487 -11.29 1.99 2.03
CA ASN A 487 -11.90 3.29 1.74
C ASN A 487 -11.16 4.01 0.60
N VAL A 488 -9.82 4.10 0.67
CA VAL A 488 -9.00 4.78 -0.35
C VAL A 488 -9.11 4.07 -1.71
N ILE A 489 -9.08 2.73 -1.72
CA ILE A 489 -9.26 1.94 -2.94
C ILE A 489 -10.66 2.18 -3.53
N ALA A 490 -11.68 2.24 -2.68
CA ALA A 490 -13.05 2.48 -3.09
C ALA A 490 -13.21 3.85 -3.75
N SER A 491 -12.64 4.92 -3.18
CA SER A 491 -12.74 6.27 -3.72
C SER A 491 -12.22 6.39 -5.16
N LEU A 492 -11.19 5.63 -5.56
CA LEU A 492 -10.72 5.60 -6.95
C LEU A 492 -11.51 4.62 -7.83
N SER A 493 -11.67 3.38 -7.36
CA SER A 493 -12.28 2.31 -8.15
C SER A 493 -13.77 2.55 -8.41
N ILE A 494 -14.53 2.89 -7.38
CA ILE A 494 -15.99 3.11 -7.49
C ILE A 494 -16.27 4.34 -8.32
N THR A 495 -15.53 5.43 -8.12
CA THR A 495 -15.68 6.65 -8.92
C THR A 495 -15.51 6.35 -10.39
N LYS A 496 -14.44 5.65 -10.78
CA LYS A 496 -14.20 5.35 -12.19
C LYS A 496 -15.24 4.39 -12.78
N VAL A 497 -15.63 3.36 -12.02
CA VAL A 497 -16.66 2.39 -12.45
C VAL A 497 -18.02 3.05 -12.56
N PHE A 498 -18.36 3.97 -11.66
CA PHE A 498 -19.60 4.73 -11.70
C PHE A 498 -19.64 5.68 -12.90
N GLN A 499 -18.54 6.38 -13.21
CA GLN A 499 -18.42 7.18 -14.44
C GLN A 499 -18.62 6.35 -15.70
N ILE A 500 -17.97 5.17 -15.80
CA ILE A 500 -18.18 4.24 -16.92
C ILE A 500 -19.65 3.80 -16.99
N GLY A 501 -20.28 3.55 -15.85
CA GLY A 501 -21.70 3.21 -15.77
C GLY A 501 -22.63 4.33 -16.29
N LEU A 502 -22.31 5.60 -15.98
CA LEU A 502 -23.04 6.77 -16.49
C LEU A 502 -22.87 6.93 -18.01
N GLU A 503 -21.66 6.72 -18.53
CA GLU A 503 -21.37 6.76 -19.97
C GLU A 503 -22.20 5.71 -20.73
N LEU A 504 -22.18 4.46 -20.25
CA LEU A 504 -22.91 3.34 -20.84
C LEU A 504 -24.44 3.51 -20.74
N GLY A 505 -24.94 4.10 -19.65
CA GLY A 505 -26.36 4.37 -19.44
C GLY A 505 -27.22 3.11 -19.25
N GLY A 506 -28.53 3.31 -19.07
CA GLY A 506 -29.49 2.22 -18.85
C GLY A 506 -29.15 1.39 -17.60
N ALA A 507 -29.23 0.05 -17.72
CA ALA A 507 -28.94 -0.86 -16.60
C ALA A 507 -27.48 -0.77 -16.09
N TRP A 508 -26.57 -0.25 -16.91
CA TRP A 508 -25.15 -0.15 -16.56
C TRP A 508 -24.82 1.00 -15.61
N ILE A 509 -25.76 1.91 -15.34
CA ILE A 509 -25.59 2.96 -14.31
C ILE A 509 -25.29 2.32 -12.93
N GLY A 510 -25.85 1.13 -12.68
CA GLY A 510 -25.63 0.36 -11.44
C GLY A 510 -24.32 -0.43 -11.38
N LEU A 511 -23.40 -0.27 -12.34
CA LEU A 511 -22.18 -1.09 -12.47
C LEU A 511 -21.31 -1.11 -11.21
N ALA A 512 -21.25 0.00 -10.48
CA ALA A 512 -20.53 0.10 -9.21
C ALA A 512 -21.05 -0.90 -8.16
N TRP A 513 -22.37 -1.08 -8.06
CA TRP A 513 -22.99 -2.05 -7.15
C TRP A 513 -22.87 -3.49 -7.67
N MET A 514 -22.83 -3.70 -8.98
CA MET A 514 -22.54 -5.02 -9.55
C MET A 514 -21.10 -5.46 -9.23
N MET A 515 -20.13 -4.53 -9.30
CA MET A 515 -18.75 -4.77 -8.90
C MET A 515 -18.64 -5.15 -7.42
N THR A 516 -19.28 -4.39 -6.53
CA THR A 516 -19.23 -4.66 -5.08
C THR A 516 -19.96 -5.94 -4.71
N SER A 517 -21.08 -6.27 -5.37
CA SER A 517 -21.74 -7.57 -5.23
C SER A 517 -20.84 -8.73 -5.64
N THR A 518 -20.11 -8.59 -6.75
CA THR A 518 -19.14 -9.61 -7.19
C THR A 518 -18.04 -9.80 -6.14
N ALA A 519 -17.55 -8.72 -5.56
CA ALA A 519 -16.57 -8.78 -4.48
C ALA A 519 -17.14 -9.49 -3.22
N PHE A 520 -18.40 -9.21 -2.84
CA PHE A 520 -19.06 -9.93 -1.76
C PHE A 520 -19.28 -11.41 -2.07
N ALA A 521 -19.60 -11.78 -3.30
CA ALA A 521 -19.71 -13.17 -3.70
C ALA A 521 -18.38 -13.92 -3.55
N LEU A 522 -17.26 -13.30 -3.93
CA LEU A 522 -15.90 -13.87 -3.75
C LEU A 522 -15.56 -14.06 -2.26
N VAL A 523 -15.88 -13.08 -1.41
CA VAL A 523 -15.73 -13.20 0.05
C VAL A 523 -16.68 -14.26 0.61
N GLY A 524 -17.90 -14.34 0.08
CA GLY A 524 -18.86 -15.39 0.38
C GLY A 524 -18.24 -16.75 0.17
N VAL A 525 -17.80 -17.05 -1.06
CA VAL A 525 -17.12 -18.33 -1.41
C VAL A 525 -15.98 -18.62 -0.43
N SER A 526 -15.20 -17.59 -0.09
CA SER A 526 -14.12 -17.69 0.89
C SER A 526 -14.63 -18.14 2.27
N ILE A 527 -15.70 -17.56 2.79
CA ILE A 527 -16.31 -17.89 4.08
C ILE A 527 -17.06 -19.24 4.06
N TRP A 528 -17.56 -19.66 2.90
CA TRP A 528 -18.07 -21.03 2.72
C TRP A 528 -16.95 -22.07 2.79
N MET A 529 -15.77 -21.76 2.26
CA MET A 529 -14.58 -22.62 2.38
C MET A 529 -14.01 -22.65 3.81
N PHE A 530 -14.28 -21.64 4.64
CA PHE A 530 -13.83 -21.60 6.02
C PHE A 530 -14.45 -22.73 6.85
N ARG A 531 -13.59 -23.48 7.54
CA ARG A 531 -13.98 -24.52 8.51
C ARG A 531 -13.47 -24.13 9.88
N LEU A 532 -14.36 -24.21 10.86
CA LEU A 532 -14.01 -24.00 12.26
C LEU A 532 -12.95 -25.03 12.68
N PRO A 533 -11.84 -24.62 13.32
CA PRO A 533 -10.91 -25.56 13.92
C PRO A 533 -11.64 -26.36 15.03
N PRO A 534 -11.31 -27.66 15.22
CA PRO A 534 -11.84 -28.43 16.33
C PRO A 534 -11.38 -27.79 17.64
N VAL A 535 -12.32 -27.26 18.42
CA VAL A 535 -12.03 -26.64 19.71
C VAL A 535 -11.80 -27.73 20.76
N THR A 536 -10.66 -27.69 21.45
CA THR A 536 -10.42 -28.50 22.65
C THR A 536 -11.38 -28.04 23.75
N LYS A 537 -12.20 -28.96 24.28
CA LYS A 537 -13.27 -28.74 25.28
C LYS A 537 -12.90 -27.77 26.43
N ALA A 538 -11.63 -27.74 26.83
CA ALA A 538 -11.12 -26.89 27.91
C ALA A 538 -11.31 -25.37 27.71
N ARG A 539 -11.29 -24.87 26.47
CA ARG A 539 -11.36 -23.41 26.20
C ARG A 539 -12.80 -22.86 26.16
N GLU A 540 -13.79 -23.74 25.96
CA GLU A 540 -15.22 -23.41 26.03
C GLU A 540 -15.74 -23.53 27.47
N GLU A 541 -15.31 -24.52 28.25
CA GLU A 541 -15.68 -24.61 29.67
C GLU A 541 -15.22 -23.40 30.49
N GLN A 542 -14.08 -22.78 30.14
CA GLN A 542 -13.62 -21.53 30.77
C GLN A 542 -14.47 -20.32 30.37
N ALA A 543 -14.90 -20.23 29.11
CA ALA A 543 -15.75 -19.13 28.63
C ALA A 543 -17.21 -19.27 29.08
N GLU A 544 -17.73 -20.49 29.17
CA GLU A 544 -19.05 -20.76 29.73
C GLU A 544 -19.08 -20.61 31.25
N ARG A 545 -18.00 -20.96 31.98
CA ARG A 545 -17.87 -20.64 33.41
C ARG A 545 -17.79 -19.15 33.67
N GLU A 546 -16.99 -18.39 32.90
CA GLU A 546 -16.96 -16.92 33.00
C GLU A 546 -18.36 -16.30 32.74
N VAL A 547 -19.16 -16.85 31.81
CA VAL A 547 -20.51 -16.37 31.51
C VAL A 547 -21.57 -16.85 32.51
N LEU A 548 -21.40 -18.04 33.10
CA LEU A 548 -22.26 -18.56 34.18
C LEU A 548 -22.02 -17.81 35.49
N ASP A 549 -20.77 -17.48 35.83
CA ASP A 549 -20.43 -16.64 36.98
C ASP A 549 -21.00 -15.21 36.82
N LEU A 550 -20.99 -14.66 35.59
CA LEU A 550 -21.63 -13.38 35.25
C LEU A 550 -23.17 -13.44 35.28
N SER A 551 -23.77 -14.62 35.07
CA SER A 551 -25.22 -14.82 35.13
C SER A 551 -25.73 -15.12 36.54
N GLU A 552 -24.91 -15.71 37.42
CA GLU A 552 -25.25 -15.97 38.83
C GLU A 552 -25.17 -14.70 39.68
N GLY A 553 -24.32 -13.73 39.32
CA GLY A 553 -24.25 -12.41 39.98
C GLY A 553 -25.48 -11.49 39.77
N ILE A 554 -26.43 -11.87 38.90
CA ILE A 554 -27.62 -11.05 38.56
C ILE A 554 -28.93 -11.63 39.13
N LYS A 555 -28.89 -12.75 39.88
CA LYS A 555 -30.10 -13.36 40.46
C LYS A 555 -29.97 -13.66 41.96
N PHE A 556 -30.17 -12.63 42.78
CA PHE A 556 -30.84 -12.79 44.08
C PHE A 556 -32.17 -12.06 44.01
N GLY A 557 -33.24 -12.84 43.88
CA GLY A 557 -34.62 -12.39 43.68
C GLY A 557 -35.53 -13.58 43.37
N ASP A 558 -35.94 -14.25 44.45
CA ASP A 558 -37.13 -15.09 44.65
C ASP A 558 -37.41 -16.39 43.85
N MET A 559 -37.47 -17.45 44.67
CA MET A 559 -38.49 -18.52 44.79
C MET A 559 -38.71 -19.58 43.69
N ALA A 560 -38.30 -20.80 44.05
CA ALA A 560 -39.05 -22.07 44.07
C ALA A 560 -39.87 -22.52 42.84
N SER A 561 -39.49 -23.68 42.29
CA SER A 561 -40.18 -24.98 42.47
C SER A 561 -40.17 -25.89 41.23
N SER A 562 -40.12 -27.19 41.53
CA SER A 562 -40.44 -28.35 40.69
C SER A 562 -39.43 -28.75 39.60
N GLY A 563 -38.75 -29.86 39.86
CA GLY A 563 -37.95 -30.58 38.89
C GLY A 563 -38.78 -31.51 38.00
N ILE A 564 -38.10 -32.16 37.06
CA ILE A 564 -38.31 -33.54 36.61
C ILE A 564 -37.05 -33.96 35.83
N ASN A 565 -36.41 -35.01 36.32
CA ASN A 565 -35.45 -35.83 35.59
C ASN A 565 -36.17 -36.61 34.49
N THR A 566 -35.63 -36.66 33.27
CA THR A 566 -35.64 -37.90 32.47
C THR A 566 -34.45 -37.90 31.52
N SER A 567 -33.52 -38.81 31.81
CA SER A 567 -32.63 -39.45 30.83
C SER A 567 -33.48 -40.29 29.90
N PHE A 568 -33.25 -40.22 28.58
CA PHE A 568 -33.35 -41.42 27.74
C PHE A 568 -32.51 -41.28 26.46
N SER A 569 -31.79 -42.37 26.23
CA SER A 569 -30.78 -42.69 25.23
C SER A 569 -31.31 -42.86 23.80
N ASP A 570 -30.39 -42.64 22.85
CA ASP A 570 -30.21 -43.31 21.54
C ASP A 570 -31.42 -43.57 20.62
N TRP A 571 -31.28 -43.17 19.35
CA TRP A 571 -31.25 -44.07 18.17
C TRP A 571 -31.16 -43.28 16.83
N ARG A 572 -30.19 -43.69 15.99
CA ARG A 572 -30.12 -43.76 14.49
C ARG A 572 -30.83 -42.67 13.66
N GLY A 573 -30.27 -42.06 12.61
CA GLY A 573 -29.22 -42.37 11.64
C GLY A 573 -29.40 -41.42 10.43
N PRO A 574 -28.44 -41.32 9.48
CA PRO A 574 -28.25 -40.12 8.66
C PRO A 574 -28.93 -40.20 7.27
N ALA A 575 -29.56 -39.11 6.84
CA ALA A 575 -29.94 -38.92 5.44
C ALA A 575 -28.83 -38.14 4.71
N ARG A 576 -28.06 -38.87 3.90
CA ARG A 576 -27.17 -38.33 2.87
C ARG A 576 -28.00 -37.65 1.79
N LEU A 577 -27.70 -36.38 1.49
CA LEU A 577 -28.03 -35.78 0.19
C LEU A 577 -26.72 -35.58 -0.59
N GLN A 578 -26.44 -36.49 -1.52
CA GLN A 578 -25.50 -36.28 -2.62
C GLN A 578 -26.22 -35.46 -3.69
N VAL A 579 -25.67 -34.32 -4.13
CA VAL A 579 -25.86 -33.81 -5.50
C VAL A 579 -24.71 -32.88 -5.89
N PHE A 580 -23.94 -33.37 -6.86
CA PHE A 580 -23.21 -32.69 -7.95
C PHE A 580 -21.97 -31.83 -7.67
N THR A 581 -20.82 -32.51 -7.65
CA THR A 581 -19.52 -31.97 -8.06
C THR A 581 -19.40 -31.98 -9.59
N CYS A 582 -19.46 -30.81 -10.23
CA CYS A 582 -18.95 -30.63 -11.59
C CYS A 582 -17.50 -30.14 -11.49
N GLY A 583 -16.56 -30.99 -11.90
CA GLY A 583 -15.14 -30.71 -11.84
C GLY A 583 -14.66 -29.91 -13.04
N HIS A 584 -14.05 -28.76 -12.77
CA HIS A 584 -12.97 -28.22 -13.58
C HIS A 584 -11.96 -27.58 -12.61
N VAL A 585 -11.00 -28.39 -12.16
CA VAL A 585 -9.87 -27.99 -11.33
C VAL A 585 -8.92 -27.17 -12.20
N LEU A 586 -9.13 -25.86 -12.29
CA LEU A 586 -8.11 -24.91 -12.73
C LEU A 586 -7.17 -24.63 -11.55
N ARG A 587 -5.89 -24.94 -11.77
CA ARG A 587 -4.78 -24.97 -10.80
C ARG A 587 -4.64 -23.66 -9.99
N PHE A 588 -5.20 -23.64 -8.78
CA PHE A 588 -4.98 -22.58 -7.77
C PHE A 588 -3.63 -22.68 -7.01
N GLY A 589 -2.82 -23.71 -7.28
CA GLY A 589 -1.50 -23.90 -6.63
C GLY A 589 -0.48 -22.80 -6.98
N PHE A 590 -0.58 -22.20 -8.17
CA PHE A 590 0.39 -21.20 -8.64
C PHE A 590 0.32 -19.88 -7.87
N MET A 591 -0.85 -19.52 -7.32
CA MET A 591 -1.06 -18.28 -6.57
C MET A 591 -0.44 -18.35 -5.17
N ILE A 592 -0.47 -19.53 -4.54
CA ILE A 592 0.12 -19.76 -3.22
C ILE A 592 1.64 -19.92 -3.35
N ASP A 593 2.13 -20.58 -4.41
CA ASP A 593 3.57 -20.71 -4.65
C ASP A 593 4.20 -19.38 -5.10
N ALA A 594 3.49 -18.56 -5.88
CA ALA A 594 3.95 -17.21 -6.23
C ALA A 594 3.93 -16.27 -5.02
N LEU A 595 2.91 -16.34 -4.15
CA LEU A 595 2.87 -15.55 -2.92
C LEU A 595 3.92 -16.02 -1.90
N ASN A 596 4.19 -17.32 -1.82
CA ASN A 596 5.29 -17.87 -1.01
C ASN A 596 6.67 -17.53 -1.59
N LEU A 597 6.83 -17.47 -2.92
CA LEU A 597 8.07 -17.01 -3.55
C LEU A 597 8.27 -15.50 -3.31
N LEU A 598 7.21 -14.70 -3.40
CA LEU A 598 7.23 -13.26 -3.13
C LEU A 598 7.48 -12.98 -1.64
N LEU A 599 6.84 -13.71 -0.73
CA LEU A 599 7.05 -13.62 0.71
C LEU A 599 8.42 -14.15 1.13
N ASN A 600 8.95 -15.20 0.50
CA ASN A 600 10.33 -15.64 0.72
C ASN A 600 11.35 -14.65 0.14
N LEU A 601 11.02 -13.91 -0.92
CA LEU A 601 11.85 -12.80 -1.42
C LEU A 601 11.77 -11.55 -0.53
N ILE A 602 10.65 -11.31 0.15
CA ILE A 602 10.44 -10.19 1.08
C ILE A 602 10.98 -10.49 2.49
N PHE A 603 10.93 -11.75 2.95
CA PHE A 603 11.26 -12.17 4.31
C PHE A 603 12.48 -13.10 4.42
N ALA A 604 13.24 -13.34 3.35
CA ALA A 604 14.52 -14.05 3.45
C ALA A 604 15.42 -13.35 4.47
N ARG A 605 15.84 -14.09 5.51
CA ARG A 605 16.76 -13.66 6.58
C ARG A 605 17.89 -12.82 5.99
N ILE A 606 17.96 -11.57 6.44
CA ILE A 606 18.97 -10.59 6.06
C ILE A 606 20.11 -10.58 7.10
N PRO A 607 21.35 -10.95 6.75
CA PRO A 607 22.55 -10.48 7.42
C PRO A 607 23.04 -9.21 6.70
N LEU A 608 22.51 -8.03 7.06
CA LEU A 608 22.91 -6.74 6.46
C LEU A 608 24.09 -6.09 7.20
N SER A 609 24.79 -6.81 8.07
CA SER A 609 25.90 -6.24 8.85
C SER A 609 27.23 -6.12 8.09
N ARG A 610 27.37 -6.59 6.84
CA ARG A 610 28.68 -6.55 6.14
C ARG A 610 28.60 -6.44 4.62
N VAL A 611 27.99 -5.39 4.09
CA VAL A 611 28.14 -5.07 2.67
C VAL A 611 28.62 -3.63 2.48
N LYS A 612 29.92 -3.40 2.74
CA LYS A 612 30.65 -2.31 2.05
C LYS A 612 30.59 -2.65 0.55
N LEU A 613 29.81 -1.87 -0.21
CA LEU A 613 29.72 -1.97 -1.69
C LEU A 613 30.85 -1.23 -2.40
N THR A 614 31.67 -0.49 -1.65
CA THR A 614 32.82 0.25 -2.15
C THR A 614 34.11 -0.40 -1.65
N PRO A 615 35.03 -0.79 -2.53
CA PRO A 615 36.39 -1.11 -2.11
C PRO A 615 37.03 0.16 -1.54
N ASP A 616 37.73 0.01 -0.41
CA ASP A 616 38.70 1.01 0.05
C ASP A 616 39.87 1.08 -0.95
N VAL A 617 40.72 2.11 -0.90
CA VAL A 617 41.86 2.23 -1.84
C VAL A 617 42.74 0.96 -1.82
N THR A 618 42.81 0.28 -0.67
CA THR A 618 43.52 -0.99 -0.45
C THR A 618 42.86 -2.22 -1.08
N ASP A 619 41.56 -2.18 -1.38
CA ASP A 619 40.86 -3.26 -2.09
C ASP A 619 40.99 -3.12 -3.62
N MET A 620 41.29 -1.91 -4.14
CA MET A 620 41.50 -1.71 -5.58
C MET A 620 42.77 -2.38 -6.12
N GLU A 621 43.78 -2.58 -5.26
CA GLU A 621 45.03 -3.28 -5.63
C GLU A 621 44.81 -4.80 -5.82
N LYS A 622 43.92 -5.41 -5.03
CA LYS A 622 43.62 -6.86 -5.08
C LYS A 622 42.88 -7.30 -6.34
N PHE A 623 42.16 -6.39 -7.01
CA PHE A 623 41.43 -6.67 -8.25
C PHE A 623 42.10 -6.06 -9.49
N SER A 624 43.35 -5.61 -9.35
CA SER A 624 44.16 -5.07 -10.46
C SER A 624 44.33 -6.04 -11.63
N GLN A 625 44.36 -7.36 -11.36
CA GLN A 625 44.44 -8.40 -12.39
C GLN A 625 43.24 -8.44 -13.36
N PHE A 626 42.09 -7.89 -12.97
CA PHE A 626 40.90 -7.79 -13.81
C PHE A 626 40.77 -6.42 -14.49
N ARG A 627 41.89 -5.69 -14.59
CA ARG A 627 42.05 -4.56 -15.51
C ARG A 627 42.64 -5.06 -16.81
N ASP A 628 42.10 -4.58 -17.91
CA ASP A 628 42.65 -4.85 -19.22
C ASP A 628 44.07 -4.29 -19.32
N ARG A 629 45.05 -5.11 -19.71
CA ARG A 629 46.48 -4.73 -19.69
C ARG A 629 46.80 -3.60 -20.68
N GLY A 630 46.08 -3.52 -21.80
CA GLY A 630 46.28 -2.46 -22.79
C GLY A 630 45.58 -1.15 -22.44
N SER A 631 44.32 -1.20 -21.99
CA SER A 631 43.51 0.00 -21.75
C SER A 631 43.46 0.47 -20.30
N GLY A 632 43.86 -0.37 -19.33
CA GLY A 632 43.73 -0.10 -17.89
C GLY A 632 42.28 -0.10 -17.36
N ILE A 633 41.30 -0.43 -18.21
CA ILE A 633 39.87 -0.36 -17.87
C ILE A 633 39.46 -1.62 -17.10
N ALA A 634 38.68 -1.45 -16.03
CA ALA A 634 38.03 -2.53 -15.30
C ALA A 634 36.52 -2.59 -15.64
N PRO A 635 36.09 -3.49 -16.55
CA PRO A 635 34.70 -3.58 -16.99
C PRO A 635 33.75 -4.24 -15.97
N PHE A 636 34.28 -4.96 -14.98
CA PHE A 636 33.48 -5.74 -14.02
C PHE A 636 33.33 -5.07 -12.66
N LEU A 637 34.10 -4.01 -12.37
CA LEU A 637 34.00 -3.31 -11.10
C LEU A 637 32.70 -2.50 -11.02
N PRO A 638 31.95 -2.58 -9.90
CA PRO A 638 30.75 -1.76 -9.70
C PRO A 638 31.10 -0.28 -9.64
N ILE A 639 30.24 0.57 -10.20
CA ILE A 639 30.39 2.02 -10.15
C ILE A 639 29.69 2.50 -8.86
N PRO A 640 30.35 3.32 -8.02
CA PRO A 640 29.71 3.84 -6.83
C PRO A 640 28.53 4.75 -7.21
N ALA A 641 27.39 4.55 -6.54
CA ALA A 641 26.24 5.44 -6.68
C ALA A 641 26.58 6.83 -6.13
N GLN A 642 25.99 7.88 -6.71
CA GLN A 642 26.21 9.25 -6.22
C GLN A 642 25.76 9.37 -4.76
N PRO A 643 26.60 9.93 -3.86
CA PRO A 643 26.28 10.03 -2.44
C PRO A 643 25.01 10.85 -2.25
N SER A 644 24.09 10.33 -1.43
CA SER A 644 22.72 10.84 -1.32
C SER A 644 22.59 12.14 -0.51
N GLY A 645 23.66 12.60 0.16
CA GLY A 645 23.73 13.90 0.87
C GLY A 645 22.43 14.30 1.57
N TYR A 646 21.98 15.53 1.33
CA TYR A 646 20.71 16.09 1.82
C TYR A 646 19.46 15.52 1.12
N GLN A 647 19.60 14.81 0.00
CA GLN A 647 18.49 14.21 -0.76
C GLN A 647 18.05 12.84 -0.21
N LEU A 648 18.69 12.31 0.83
CA LEU A 648 18.37 11.00 1.39
C LEU A 648 16.89 10.85 1.80
N PRO A 649 16.24 11.81 2.48
CA PRO A 649 14.81 11.70 2.83
C PRO A 649 13.92 11.57 1.58
N LEU A 650 14.21 12.37 0.55
CA LEU A 650 13.51 12.30 -0.74
C LEU A 650 13.70 10.95 -1.43
N ARG A 651 14.93 10.41 -1.44
CA ARG A 651 15.24 9.10 -2.02
C ARG A 651 14.50 7.95 -1.31
N VAL A 652 14.44 8.01 0.02
CA VAL A 652 13.68 7.05 0.85
C VAL A 652 12.19 7.15 0.55
N PHE A 653 11.63 8.37 0.53
CA PHE A 653 10.23 8.61 0.20
C PHE A 653 9.87 8.08 -1.19
N LEU A 654 10.66 8.43 -2.21
CA LEU A 654 10.46 7.97 -3.58
C LEU A 654 10.52 6.45 -3.71
N PHE A 655 11.45 5.80 -3.00
CA PHE A 655 11.55 4.35 -2.98
C PHE A 655 10.28 3.70 -2.42
N PHE A 656 9.81 4.13 -1.24
CA PHE A 656 8.61 3.54 -0.62
C PHE A 656 7.33 3.83 -1.40
N PHE A 657 7.23 4.99 -2.05
CA PHE A 657 6.09 5.32 -2.90
C PHE A 657 6.09 4.53 -4.22
N ARG A 658 7.25 4.42 -4.88
CA ARG A 658 7.35 3.77 -6.20
C ARG A 658 7.43 2.25 -6.13
N LEU A 659 7.96 1.66 -5.06
CA LEU A 659 8.09 0.22 -4.90
C LEU A 659 6.75 -0.54 -5.05
N PRO A 660 5.66 -0.20 -4.35
CA PRO A 660 4.39 -0.89 -4.52
C PRO A 660 3.82 -0.72 -5.92
N LEU A 661 3.94 0.48 -6.52
CA LEU A 661 3.51 0.75 -7.90
C LEU A 661 4.33 -0.09 -8.91
N PHE A 662 5.64 -0.17 -8.73
CA PHE A 662 6.53 -0.91 -9.61
C PHE A 662 6.25 -2.40 -9.57
N ILE A 663 6.07 -2.95 -8.36
CA ILE A 663 5.67 -4.35 -8.16
C ILE A 663 4.31 -4.60 -8.81
N PHE A 664 3.33 -3.72 -8.61
CA PHE A 664 2.00 -3.86 -9.19
C PHE A 664 2.03 -3.88 -10.72
N VAL A 665 2.72 -2.94 -11.36
CA VAL A 665 2.79 -2.87 -12.84
C VAL A 665 3.57 -4.07 -13.40
N CYS A 666 4.70 -4.45 -12.80
CA CYS A 666 5.46 -5.62 -13.22
C CYS A 666 4.65 -6.91 -13.06
N PHE A 667 3.98 -7.09 -11.92
CA PHE A 667 3.13 -8.26 -11.66
C PHE A 667 1.96 -8.30 -12.65
N THR A 668 1.28 -7.18 -12.87
CA THR A 668 0.16 -7.10 -13.83
C THR A 668 0.62 -7.46 -15.24
N TYR A 669 1.78 -6.98 -15.70
CA TYR A 669 2.29 -7.33 -17.02
C TYR A 669 2.69 -8.80 -17.14
N PHE A 670 3.57 -9.30 -16.27
CA PHE A 670 4.12 -10.66 -16.36
C PHE A 670 3.17 -11.76 -15.87
N ALA A 671 2.21 -11.48 -14.99
CA ALA A 671 1.27 -12.48 -14.48
C ALA A 671 -0.05 -12.50 -15.26
N ILE A 672 -0.49 -11.35 -15.79
CA ILE A 672 -1.82 -11.20 -16.39
C ILE A 672 -1.69 -10.83 -17.87
N LEU A 673 -1.22 -9.61 -18.17
CA LEU A 673 -1.32 -9.03 -19.52
C LEU A 673 -0.54 -9.81 -20.58
N GLN A 674 0.61 -10.40 -20.25
CA GLN A 674 1.40 -11.16 -21.22
C GLN A 674 0.68 -12.40 -21.79
N TRP A 675 -0.35 -12.91 -21.08
CA TRP A 675 -1.11 -14.10 -21.48
C TRP A 675 -2.35 -13.76 -22.32
N PHE A 676 -2.78 -12.51 -22.31
CA PHE A 676 -3.88 -12.03 -23.14
C PHE A 676 -3.36 -11.59 -24.52
N PRO A 677 -4.15 -11.75 -25.60
CA PRO A 677 -3.80 -11.28 -26.94
C PRO A 677 -3.99 -9.76 -27.06
N ILE A 678 -3.32 -9.02 -26.17
CA ILE A 678 -3.27 -7.57 -26.20
C ILE A 678 -2.35 -7.24 -27.39
N GLY A 679 -2.90 -6.61 -28.43
CA GLY A 679 -2.14 -6.25 -29.63
C GLY A 679 -0.81 -5.53 -29.30
N SER A 680 0.08 -5.43 -30.29
CA SER A 680 1.42 -4.86 -30.12
C SER A 680 1.41 -3.48 -29.44
N LEU A 681 0.38 -2.68 -29.66
CA LEU A 681 0.19 -1.37 -29.03
C LEU A 681 0.02 -1.46 -27.50
N GLY A 682 -0.85 -2.33 -27.00
CA GLY A 682 -1.06 -2.46 -25.54
C GLY A 682 0.11 -3.13 -24.82
N LYS A 683 0.82 -4.03 -25.50
CA LYS A 683 2.10 -4.57 -25.01
C LYS A 683 3.16 -3.47 -24.88
N LYS A 684 3.29 -2.60 -25.89
CA LYS A 684 4.22 -1.46 -25.83
C LYS A 684 3.82 -0.48 -24.72
N ALA A 685 2.54 -0.12 -24.62
CA ALA A 685 2.04 0.79 -23.59
C ALA A 685 2.34 0.29 -22.16
N SER A 686 2.09 -0.99 -21.90
CA SER A 686 2.39 -1.59 -20.59
C SER A 686 3.88 -1.65 -20.27
N LEU A 687 4.75 -1.93 -21.26
CA LEU A 687 6.20 -1.86 -21.08
C LEU A 687 6.69 -0.43 -20.82
N TRP A 688 6.07 0.58 -21.45
CA TRP A 688 6.32 1.99 -21.15
C TRP A 688 5.89 2.37 -19.73
N CYS A 689 4.79 1.80 -19.21
CA CYS A 689 4.43 1.97 -17.80
C CYS A 689 5.51 1.40 -16.86
N ILE A 690 6.09 0.24 -17.18
CA ILE A 690 7.19 -0.35 -16.37
C ILE A 690 8.41 0.58 -16.33
N LEU A 691 8.75 1.23 -17.45
CA LEU A 691 9.84 2.22 -17.53
C LEU A 691 9.49 3.56 -16.86
N GLY A 692 8.23 3.97 -16.89
CA GLY A 692 7.76 5.24 -16.32
C GLY A 692 7.78 5.28 -14.79
N VAL A 693 7.49 4.17 -14.10
CA VAL A 693 7.48 4.11 -12.62
C VAL A 693 8.84 4.48 -11.97
N PRO A 694 10.00 3.96 -12.43
CA PRO A 694 11.30 4.42 -11.94
C PRO A 694 11.69 5.82 -12.47
N SER A 695 10.81 6.53 -13.16
CA SER A 695 11.05 7.83 -13.76
C SER A 695 12.06 7.86 -14.92
N ILE A 696 12.01 6.84 -15.77
CA ILE A 696 12.71 6.84 -17.06
C ILE A 696 11.78 7.48 -18.12
N TRP A 697 11.61 8.81 -18.02
CA TRP A 697 10.76 9.57 -18.96
C TRP A 697 11.55 10.15 -20.14
N TRP A 698 12.85 10.35 -19.97
CA TRP A 698 13.71 11.01 -20.96
C TRP A 698 14.61 9.99 -21.65
N ILE A 699 14.34 9.74 -22.94
CA ILE A 699 15.15 8.88 -23.79
C ILE A 699 15.66 9.68 -24.98
N ASP A 700 16.99 9.85 -25.06
CA ASP A 700 17.67 10.54 -26.15
C ASP A 700 18.12 9.52 -27.19
N LEU A 701 17.38 9.39 -28.29
CA LEU A 701 17.68 8.49 -29.40
C LEU A 701 18.52 9.24 -30.46
N GLN A 702 19.72 8.74 -30.76
CA GLN A 702 20.61 9.27 -31.77
C GLN A 702 20.97 8.19 -32.79
N ILE A 703 20.79 8.50 -34.08
CA ILE A 703 21.19 7.62 -35.18
C ILE A 703 22.50 8.17 -35.75
N ASP A 704 23.48 7.30 -35.94
CA ASP A 704 24.79 7.68 -36.46
C ASP A 704 24.66 8.23 -37.90
N GLY A 705 25.30 9.38 -38.18
CA GLY A 705 25.29 10.04 -39.49
C GLY A 705 24.10 10.99 -39.79
N VAL A 706 23.16 11.24 -38.86
CA VAL A 706 21.98 12.11 -39.11
C VAL A 706 21.93 13.32 -38.18
N ARG A 707 21.75 14.54 -38.72
CA ARG A 707 21.56 15.76 -37.91
C ARG A 707 20.19 15.75 -37.20
N LYS A 708 20.17 16.23 -35.95
CA LYS A 708 19.06 16.17 -34.96
C LYS A 708 17.67 16.67 -35.44
N GLY A 709 17.57 17.31 -36.60
CA GLY A 709 16.32 17.83 -37.18
C GLY A 709 15.79 17.09 -38.44
N SER A 710 16.54 16.13 -39.01
CA SER A 710 16.12 15.39 -40.23
C SER A 710 15.52 14.00 -39.95
N LEU A 711 15.31 13.66 -38.68
CA LEU A 711 14.94 12.33 -38.20
C LEU A 711 13.58 11.82 -38.73
N SER A 712 12.60 12.71 -38.95
CA SER A 712 11.24 12.32 -39.34
C SER A 712 11.10 11.86 -40.81
N ARG A 713 12.02 12.26 -41.71
CA ARG A 713 11.93 11.94 -43.15
C ARG A 713 12.63 10.64 -43.58
N GLN A 714 13.58 10.12 -42.79
CA GLN A 714 14.43 8.96 -43.15
C GLN A 714 14.26 7.75 -42.22
N GLN A 715 13.19 7.73 -41.43
CA GLN A 715 13.01 6.84 -40.27
C GLN A 715 12.93 5.34 -40.60
N GLN A 716 12.41 4.94 -41.78
CA GLN A 716 12.13 3.53 -42.09
C GLN A 716 13.33 2.73 -42.63
N ALA A 717 14.33 3.36 -43.24
CA ALA A 717 15.45 2.63 -43.86
C ALA A 717 16.66 2.40 -42.91
N ARG A 718 16.79 3.24 -41.86
CA ARG A 718 17.97 3.30 -40.97
C ARG A 718 17.74 2.72 -39.57
N LEU A 719 16.49 2.41 -39.20
CA LEU A 719 16.17 1.74 -37.94
C LEU A 719 16.02 0.23 -38.12
N PRO A 720 16.24 -0.58 -37.06
CA PRO A 720 16.01 -2.02 -37.11
C PRO A 720 14.56 -2.35 -37.46
N GLY A 721 14.37 -3.01 -38.61
CA GLY A 721 13.06 -3.45 -39.11
C GLY A 721 12.86 -4.97 -39.01
N PRO A 722 11.73 -5.48 -39.52
CA PRO A 722 11.48 -6.92 -39.65
C PRO A 722 12.62 -7.64 -40.39
N GLY A 723 13.01 -8.84 -39.94
CA GLY A 723 14.08 -9.63 -40.56
C GLY A 723 15.50 -9.11 -40.33
N SER A 724 15.70 -8.12 -39.45
CA SER A 724 17.02 -7.64 -39.05
C SER A 724 17.48 -8.16 -37.69
N ILE A 725 18.79 -8.12 -37.44
CA ILE A 725 19.40 -8.51 -36.17
C ILE A 725 19.86 -7.25 -35.43
N ILE A 726 19.52 -7.13 -34.15
CA ILE A 726 19.97 -6.06 -33.26
C ILE A 726 21.08 -6.64 -32.36
N ALA A 727 22.31 -6.17 -32.55
CA ALA A 727 23.44 -6.50 -31.69
C ALA A 727 23.58 -5.42 -30.62
N SER A 728 23.07 -5.69 -29.42
CA SER A 728 23.01 -4.70 -28.33
C SER A 728 24.10 -4.91 -27.29
N SER A 729 24.69 -3.82 -26.79
CA SER A 729 25.47 -3.88 -25.54
C SER A 729 24.59 -4.35 -24.39
N PHE A 730 25.14 -5.14 -23.46
CA PHE A 730 24.38 -5.65 -22.30
C PHE A 730 24.95 -5.12 -20.98
N THR A 731 24.21 -4.25 -20.32
CA THR A 731 24.66 -3.52 -19.13
C THR A 731 23.68 -3.62 -17.96
N SER A 732 22.38 -3.63 -18.27
CA SER A 732 21.28 -3.52 -17.31
C SER A 732 20.09 -4.39 -17.70
N PRO A 733 19.30 -4.92 -16.74
CA PRO A 733 18.02 -5.57 -17.04
C PRO A 733 17.04 -4.65 -17.78
N ILE A 734 17.18 -3.33 -17.63
CA ILE A 734 16.35 -2.32 -18.32
C ILE A 734 16.60 -2.32 -19.84
N ASP A 735 17.78 -2.77 -20.29
CA ASP A 735 18.11 -2.87 -21.72
C ASP A 735 17.08 -3.76 -22.45
N ALA A 736 16.73 -4.90 -21.85
CA ALA A 736 15.75 -5.83 -22.42
C ALA A 736 14.33 -5.23 -22.42
N VAL A 737 13.94 -4.51 -21.37
CA VAL A 737 12.62 -3.86 -21.27
C VAL A 737 12.48 -2.76 -22.33
N TYR A 738 13.50 -1.92 -22.48
CA TYR A 738 13.51 -0.85 -23.48
C TYR A 738 13.46 -1.40 -24.90
N LEU A 739 14.31 -2.38 -25.24
CA LEU A 739 14.31 -2.99 -26.57
C LEU A 739 12.95 -3.65 -26.87
N ALA A 740 12.30 -4.25 -25.87
CA ALA A 740 10.96 -4.78 -25.99
C ALA A 740 9.89 -3.70 -26.24
N ALA A 741 9.98 -2.57 -25.54
CA ALA A 741 9.03 -1.47 -25.66
C ALA A 741 9.06 -0.79 -27.05
N ILE A 742 10.24 -0.72 -27.68
CA ILE A 742 10.41 -0.06 -28.99
C ILE A 742 10.16 -1.04 -30.14
N PHE A 743 10.92 -2.14 -30.20
CA PHE A 743 11.05 -2.99 -31.39
C PHE A 743 10.19 -4.25 -31.37
N ASP A 744 9.58 -4.60 -30.23
CA ASP A 744 8.92 -5.89 -29.99
C ASP A 744 9.71 -7.11 -30.52
N PRO A 745 11.00 -7.28 -30.14
CA PRO A 745 11.89 -8.25 -30.74
C PRO A 745 11.71 -9.66 -30.14
N ILE A 746 12.34 -10.62 -30.81
CA ILE A 746 12.62 -11.94 -30.24
C ILE A 746 13.96 -11.89 -29.52
N PHE A 747 14.00 -12.28 -28.25
CA PHE A 747 15.24 -12.30 -27.47
C PHE A 747 15.98 -13.61 -27.63
N THR A 748 17.31 -13.52 -27.71
CA THR A 748 18.19 -14.68 -27.78
C THR A 748 19.36 -14.53 -26.82
N ALA A 749 19.83 -15.65 -26.29
CA ALA A 749 21.02 -15.76 -25.47
C ALA A 749 22.18 -16.33 -26.30
N SER A 750 23.32 -15.65 -26.23
CA SER A 750 24.57 -16.07 -26.88
C SER A 750 25.56 -16.64 -25.86
N TYR A 751 26.47 -17.48 -26.35
CA TYR A 751 27.60 -18.03 -25.61
C TYR A 751 28.89 -17.84 -26.41
N PRO A 752 30.06 -17.65 -25.76
CA PRO A 752 31.31 -17.31 -26.45
C PRO A 752 31.67 -18.23 -27.62
N ASN A 753 31.63 -19.55 -27.39
CA ASN A 753 32.23 -20.53 -28.30
C ASN A 753 31.23 -21.20 -29.25
N THR A 754 29.99 -20.71 -29.33
CA THR A 754 28.92 -21.35 -30.13
C THR A 754 28.34 -20.39 -31.16
N ARG A 755 28.15 -20.86 -32.39
CA ARG A 755 27.43 -20.12 -33.45
C ARG A 755 25.90 -20.14 -33.28
N GLN A 756 25.39 -21.10 -32.51
CA GLN A 756 23.97 -21.25 -32.22
C GLN A 756 23.53 -20.35 -31.07
N VAL A 757 22.23 -20.06 -31.00
CA VAL A 757 21.62 -19.22 -29.96
C VAL A 757 20.50 -19.94 -29.21
N GLU A 758 20.30 -19.56 -27.94
CA GLU A 758 19.17 -20.01 -27.13
C GLU A 758 18.01 -19.01 -27.27
N HIS A 759 16.81 -19.47 -27.63
CA HIS A 759 15.61 -18.63 -27.68
C HIS A 759 15.05 -18.40 -26.26
N ILE A 760 14.93 -17.15 -25.84
CA ILE A 760 14.56 -16.78 -24.46
C ILE A 760 13.36 -15.81 -24.42
N SER A 761 12.61 -15.85 -23.32
CA SER A 761 11.54 -14.88 -23.07
C SER A 761 12.09 -13.54 -22.56
N LEU A 762 11.26 -12.48 -22.57
CA LEU A 762 11.62 -11.17 -22.01
C LEU A 762 11.98 -11.29 -20.51
N LEU A 763 11.19 -12.04 -19.74
CA LEU A 763 11.47 -12.26 -18.31
C LEU A 763 12.80 -12.99 -18.12
N GLN A 764 13.09 -13.98 -18.96
CA GLN A 764 14.35 -14.71 -18.93
C GLN A 764 15.54 -13.81 -19.32
N ALA A 765 15.37 -12.89 -20.28
CA ALA A 765 16.39 -11.90 -20.65
C ALA A 765 16.70 -10.95 -19.48
N ILE A 766 15.67 -10.47 -18.77
CA ILE A 766 15.81 -9.63 -17.56
C ILE A 766 16.55 -10.39 -16.47
N LEU A 767 16.12 -11.62 -16.16
CA LEU A 767 16.74 -12.44 -15.11
C LEU A 767 18.19 -12.82 -15.44
N ARG A 768 18.52 -12.93 -16.74
CA ARG A 768 19.88 -13.23 -17.20
C ARG A 768 20.86 -12.09 -16.91
N ALA A 769 20.40 -10.84 -16.77
CA ALA A 769 21.25 -9.72 -16.35
C ALA A 769 21.79 -9.91 -14.92
N PHE A 770 21.06 -10.65 -14.08
CA PHE A 770 21.45 -10.96 -12.70
C PHE A 770 22.07 -12.36 -12.52
N ALA A 771 22.02 -13.19 -13.57
CA ALA A 771 22.52 -14.55 -13.54
C ALA A 771 24.06 -14.59 -13.56
N GLN A 772 24.63 -15.67 -13.02
CA GLN A 772 26.07 -15.88 -13.14
C GLN A 772 26.50 -16.03 -14.61
N PRO A 773 27.67 -15.50 -14.99
CA PRO A 773 28.20 -15.67 -16.34
C PRO A 773 28.39 -17.16 -16.66
N ARG A 774 28.01 -17.57 -17.87
CA ARG A 774 28.11 -18.97 -18.35
C ARG A 774 28.89 -19.00 -19.66
N VAL A 775 29.89 -19.87 -19.74
CA VAL A 775 30.71 -20.07 -20.96
C VAL A 775 30.05 -21.08 -21.91
N SER A 776 29.34 -22.08 -21.37
CA SER A 776 28.62 -23.09 -22.14
C SER A 776 27.12 -23.11 -21.81
N PRO A 777 26.26 -23.54 -22.75
CA PRO A 777 24.85 -23.78 -22.50
C PRO A 777 24.64 -24.91 -21.51
N SER A 778 23.48 -24.94 -20.85
CA SER A 778 23.16 -26.05 -19.95
C SER A 778 22.86 -27.31 -20.77
N PRO A 779 23.17 -28.53 -20.29
CA PRO A 779 23.01 -29.78 -21.06
C PRO A 779 21.59 -30.06 -21.54
N ARG A 780 20.57 -29.41 -20.97
CA ARG A 780 19.15 -29.56 -21.34
C ARG A 780 18.61 -28.43 -22.24
N THR A 781 19.44 -27.45 -22.59
CA THR A 781 19.02 -26.28 -23.37
C THR A 781 18.99 -26.61 -24.87
N ARG A 782 17.87 -26.31 -25.54
CA ARG A 782 17.75 -26.43 -27.00
C ARG A 782 18.41 -25.24 -27.69
N MET A 783 19.54 -25.48 -28.35
CA MET A 783 20.20 -24.50 -29.21
C MET A 783 19.52 -24.45 -30.58
N VAL A 784 19.43 -23.26 -31.16
CA VAL A 784 18.74 -23.00 -32.43
C VAL A 784 19.62 -22.11 -33.30
N ASP A 785 19.64 -22.36 -34.61
CA ASP A 785 20.33 -21.49 -35.56
C ASP A 785 19.58 -20.17 -35.78
N VAL A 786 20.31 -19.06 -35.89
CA VAL A 786 19.73 -17.73 -36.12
C VAL A 786 18.90 -17.70 -37.41
N SER A 787 19.34 -18.40 -38.45
CA SER A 787 18.63 -18.57 -39.72
C SER A 787 17.23 -19.17 -39.55
N THR A 788 17.09 -20.13 -38.63
CA THR A 788 15.80 -20.78 -38.34
C THR A 788 14.85 -19.81 -37.62
N LEU A 789 15.38 -18.98 -36.71
CA LEU A 789 14.58 -17.97 -36.02
C LEU A 789 14.10 -16.86 -36.97
N LEU A 790 14.95 -16.41 -37.91
CA LEU A 790 14.58 -15.42 -38.93
C LEU A 790 13.45 -15.95 -39.84
N LYS A 791 13.53 -17.22 -40.25
CA LYS A 791 12.46 -17.86 -41.03
C LYS A 791 11.15 -18.01 -40.24
N LYS A 792 11.24 -18.30 -38.94
CA LYS A 792 10.07 -18.50 -38.08
C LYS A 792 9.36 -17.19 -37.72
N TYR A 793 10.10 -16.08 -37.60
CA TYR A 793 9.57 -14.78 -37.21
C TYR A 793 9.96 -13.67 -38.20
N PRO A 794 9.45 -13.70 -39.45
CA PRO A 794 9.87 -12.74 -40.49
C PRO A 794 9.46 -11.30 -40.16
N ASN A 795 8.36 -11.11 -39.43
CA ASN A 795 7.79 -9.79 -39.12
C ASN A 795 8.42 -9.09 -37.91
N ARG A 796 9.43 -9.69 -37.25
CA ARG A 796 10.00 -9.17 -35.98
C ARG A 796 11.54 -9.19 -36.01
N PRO A 797 12.21 -8.18 -35.46
CA PRO A 797 13.67 -8.21 -35.33
C PRO A 797 14.13 -9.17 -34.24
N ILE A 798 15.35 -9.68 -34.36
CA ILE A 798 15.98 -10.56 -33.36
C ILE A 798 17.01 -9.75 -32.56
N VAL A 799 16.88 -9.72 -31.24
CA VAL A 799 17.88 -9.11 -30.35
C VAL A 799 18.85 -10.18 -29.87
N MET A 800 20.13 -9.86 -30.01
CA MET A 800 21.27 -10.63 -29.53
C MET A 800 22.11 -9.76 -28.60
N PHE A 801 22.57 -10.36 -27.50
CA PHE A 801 23.54 -9.77 -26.58
C PHE A 801 24.91 -10.44 -26.80
N PRO A 802 25.74 -9.94 -27.75
CA PRO A 802 26.95 -10.63 -28.16
C PRO A 802 28.04 -10.69 -27.09
N GLU A 803 28.03 -9.78 -26.10
CA GLU A 803 28.94 -9.77 -24.95
C GLU A 803 28.70 -10.94 -23.97
N CYS A 804 27.61 -11.71 -24.14
CA CYS A 804 27.21 -12.88 -23.34
C CYS A 804 26.98 -12.63 -21.83
N THR A 805 27.38 -11.47 -21.29
CA THR A 805 27.27 -11.11 -19.89
C THR A 805 27.23 -9.59 -19.72
N THR A 806 26.74 -9.13 -18.57
CA THR A 806 26.59 -7.70 -18.27
C THR A 806 27.92 -7.00 -17.97
N THR A 807 28.07 -5.73 -18.33
CA THR A 807 29.24 -4.90 -17.98
C THR A 807 28.85 -3.64 -17.22
N ASN A 808 29.85 -2.92 -16.69
CA ASN A 808 29.65 -1.61 -16.05
C ASN A 808 29.59 -0.45 -17.07
N SER A 809 29.40 -0.72 -18.37
CA SER A 809 29.36 0.27 -19.46
C SER A 809 30.65 1.09 -19.68
N ARG A 810 31.82 0.67 -19.13
CA ARG A 810 33.12 1.34 -19.37
C ARG A 810 33.96 0.71 -20.48
N GLY A 811 33.63 -0.50 -20.92
CA GLY A 811 34.31 -1.21 -22.00
C GLY A 811 33.39 -2.25 -22.63
N ILE A 812 33.68 -2.61 -23.88
CA ILE A 812 32.96 -3.66 -24.63
C ILE A 812 33.77 -4.95 -24.61
N LEU A 813 33.16 -6.04 -24.17
CA LEU A 813 33.82 -7.36 -24.13
C LEU A 813 33.99 -7.95 -25.54
N PRO A 814 34.89 -8.94 -25.72
CA PRO A 814 34.97 -9.72 -26.94
C PRO A 814 33.59 -10.31 -27.31
N LEU A 815 33.20 -10.15 -28.57
CA LEU A 815 31.89 -10.59 -29.06
C LEU A 815 31.88 -12.10 -29.30
N SER A 816 30.75 -12.74 -29.01
CA SER A 816 30.55 -14.18 -29.28
C SER A 816 30.40 -14.52 -30.77
N HIS A 817 30.71 -15.77 -31.09
CA HIS A 817 30.59 -16.31 -32.45
C HIS A 817 29.13 -16.49 -32.92
N SER A 818 28.13 -16.19 -32.08
CA SER A 818 26.72 -16.28 -32.43
C SER A 818 26.32 -15.34 -33.57
N LEU A 819 26.99 -14.18 -33.70
CA LEU A 819 26.78 -13.25 -34.81
C LEU A 819 27.18 -13.85 -36.16
N LEU A 820 28.12 -14.79 -36.17
CA LEU A 820 28.55 -15.51 -37.38
C LEU A 820 27.51 -16.52 -37.86
N GLY A 821 26.54 -16.88 -37.02
CA GLY A 821 25.40 -17.72 -37.39
C GLY A 821 24.33 -17.00 -38.22
N ALA A 822 24.48 -15.69 -38.45
CA ALA A 822 23.55 -14.91 -39.27
C ALA A 822 23.69 -15.25 -40.76
N PRO A 823 22.58 -15.45 -41.51
CA PRO A 823 22.63 -15.69 -42.95
C PRO A 823 23.36 -14.57 -43.70
N PRO A 824 24.05 -14.88 -44.82
CA PRO A 824 24.66 -13.87 -45.66
C PRO A 824 23.60 -12.86 -46.13
N GLN A 825 23.98 -11.58 -46.23
CA GLN A 825 23.10 -10.45 -46.55
C GLN A 825 22.11 -9.99 -45.46
N THR A 826 22.10 -10.60 -44.27
CA THR A 826 21.29 -10.09 -43.14
C THR A 826 21.89 -8.80 -42.58
N LYS A 827 21.04 -7.78 -42.36
CA LYS A 827 21.45 -6.50 -41.74
C LYS A 827 21.57 -6.65 -40.23
N ILE A 828 22.76 -6.38 -39.69
CA ILE A 828 23.05 -6.35 -38.25
C ILE A 828 23.17 -4.89 -37.82
N PHE A 829 22.35 -4.45 -36.88
CA PHE A 829 22.36 -3.09 -36.32
C PHE A 829 23.02 -3.08 -34.94
N PRO A 830 24.22 -2.50 -34.79
CA PRO A 830 24.83 -2.29 -33.48
C PRO A 830 24.07 -1.21 -32.69
N VAL A 831 23.64 -1.54 -31.48
CA VAL A 831 22.89 -0.62 -30.59
C VAL A 831 23.60 -0.52 -29.24
N SER A 832 23.87 0.71 -28.81
CA SER A 832 24.46 0.98 -27.48
C SER A 832 23.48 1.77 -26.62
N LEU A 833 23.29 1.31 -25.39
CA LEU A 833 22.46 1.96 -24.38
C LEU A 833 23.34 2.47 -23.24
N ARG A 834 23.16 3.72 -22.83
CA ARG A 834 23.90 4.34 -21.72
C ARG A 834 22.98 5.09 -20.78
N TYR A 835 23.21 4.88 -19.48
CA TYR A 835 22.40 5.46 -18.41
C TYR A 835 23.04 6.73 -17.84
N THR A 836 22.20 7.69 -17.44
CA THR A 836 22.57 8.87 -16.65
C THR A 836 21.58 9.01 -15.49
N PRO A 837 22.00 8.84 -14.22
CA PRO A 837 23.34 8.45 -13.76
C PRO A 837 23.77 7.03 -14.20
N VAL A 838 25.08 6.74 -14.21
CA VAL A 838 25.67 5.49 -14.76
C VAL A 838 25.61 4.32 -13.77
N ASP A 839 25.02 4.51 -12.59
CA ASP A 839 24.90 3.53 -11.51
C ASP A 839 23.77 2.51 -11.73
N VAL A 840 22.93 2.68 -12.76
CA VAL A 840 21.86 1.75 -13.18
C VAL A 840 22.40 0.58 -14.01
N VAL A 841 23.49 -0.04 -13.56
CA VAL A 841 24.17 -1.17 -14.23
C VAL A 841 24.31 -2.37 -13.30
N THR A 842 24.40 -3.58 -13.88
CA THR A 842 24.43 -4.85 -13.13
C THR A 842 25.67 -5.70 -13.45
N PRO A 843 26.90 -5.21 -13.21
CA PRO A 843 28.12 -5.96 -13.54
C PRO A 843 28.31 -7.23 -12.69
N LEU A 844 27.74 -7.24 -11.47
CA LEU A 844 27.81 -8.36 -10.52
C LEU A 844 26.48 -9.13 -10.47
N PRO A 845 26.51 -10.48 -10.42
CA PRO A 845 25.30 -11.27 -10.27
C PRO A 845 24.72 -11.17 -8.85
N GLY A 846 23.41 -11.32 -8.72
CA GLY A 846 22.72 -11.39 -7.41
C GLY A 846 22.46 -10.05 -6.70
N THR A 847 22.74 -8.90 -7.33
CA THR A 847 22.57 -7.55 -6.75
C THR A 847 21.15 -6.98 -6.90
N TYR A 848 20.12 -7.83 -6.79
CA TYR A 848 18.71 -7.46 -7.03
C TYR A 848 18.25 -6.28 -6.19
N LEU A 849 18.45 -6.34 -4.87
CA LEU A 849 17.96 -5.34 -3.93
C LEU A 849 18.70 -4.01 -4.07
N SER A 850 20.02 -4.07 -4.26
CA SER A 850 20.84 -2.86 -4.46
C SER A 850 20.46 -2.16 -5.76
N PHE A 851 20.26 -2.93 -6.83
CA PHE A 851 19.83 -2.39 -8.12
C PHE A 851 18.42 -1.78 -8.02
N LEU A 852 17.48 -2.48 -7.39
CA LEU A 852 16.12 -2.00 -7.20
C LEU A 852 16.06 -0.72 -6.37
N TRP A 853 16.88 -0.62 -5.31
CA TRP A 853 17.05 0.60 -4.54
C TRP A 853 17.57 1.75 -5.40
N THR A 854 18.68 1.57 -6.12
CA THR A 854 19.26 2.61 -6.99
C THR A 854 18.26 3.06 -8.07
N LEU A 855 17.54 2.10 -8.66
CA LEU A 855 16.55 2.37 -9.70
C LEU A 855 15.35 3.17 -9.17
N LEU A 856 14.75 2.77 -8.04
CA LEU A 856 13.52 3.39 -7.56
C LEU A 856 13.73 4.62 -6.69
N SER A 857 14.86 4.72 -6.00
CA SER A 857 15.19 5.86 -5.14
C SER A 857 15.70 7.08 -5.92
N GLY A 858 16.20 6.90 -7.14
CA GLY A 858 16.65 7.98 -8.01
C GLY A 858 15.50 8.88 -8.47
N PRO A 859 15.62 10.22 -8.42
CA PRO A 859 14.54 11.12 -8.81
C PRO A 859 14.17 10.97 -10.30
N THR A 860 15.18 10.93 -11.17
CA THR A 860 15.06 10.81 -12.62
C THR A 860 16.20 9.96 -13.19
N HIS A 861 15.90 9.20 -14.23
CA HIS A 861 16.88 8.43 -15.00
C HIS A 861 16.73 8.75 -16.49
N CYS A 862 17.86 8.92 -17.18
CA CYS A 862 17.86 9.16 -18.62
C CYS A 862 18.62 8.05 -19.34
N ILE A 863 18.04 7.53 -20.43
CA ILE A 863 18.69 6.56 -21.32
C ILE A 863 19.10 7.27 -22.61
N ARG A 864 20.37 7.19 -22.96
CA ARG A 864 20.89 7.62 -24.26
C ARG A 864 21.08 6.39 -25.13
N VAL A 865 20.33 6.34 -26.23
CA VAL A 865 20.31 5.19 -27.13
C VAL A 865 20.93 5.60 -28.45
N ARG A 866 21.93 4.85 -28.89
CA ARG A 866 22.66 5.12 -30.11
C ARG A 866 22.62 3.93 -31.04
N VAL A 867 22.25 4.17 -32.28
CA VAL A 867 22.11 3.14 -33.32
C VAL A 867 23.10 3.43 -34.44
N ALA A 868 24.00 2.49 -34.74
CA ALA A 868 24.92 2.58 -35.87
C ALA A 868 24.26 2.14 -37.18
N GLU A 869 24.91 2.47 -38.29
CA GLU A 869 24.56 1.94 -39.61
C GLU A 869 24.68 0.40 -39.65
N SER A 870 23.82 -0.24 -40.44
CA SER A 870 23.76 -1.70 -40.50
C SER A 870 25.03 -2.28 -41.13
N VAL A 871 25.62 -3.28 -40.47
CA VAL A 871 26.70 -4.09 -41.01
C VAL A 871 26.08 -5.33 -41.67
N VAL A 872 26.50 -5.65 -42.89
CA VAL A 872 25.98 -6.79 -43.64
C VAL A 872 26.93 -7.98 -43.51
N SER A 873 26.41 -9.14 -43.11
CA SER A 873 27.17 -10.39 -43.06
C SER A 873 27.63 -10.77 -44.49
N GLY A 874 28.93 -10.62 -44.78
CA GLY A 874 29.56 -10.95 -46.08
C GLY A 874 30.22 -9.78 -46.84
N ALA A 875 30.06 -8.52 -46.42
CA ALA A 875 30.68 -7.37 -47.09
C ALA A 875 32.07 -7.06 -46.52
N GLY A 876 33.07 -7.87 -46.88
CA GLY A 876 34.48 -7.67 -46.55
C GLY A 876 35.33 -7.47 -47.80
N ALA A 877 35.15 -6.35 -48.50
CA ALA A 877 36.08 -5.88 -49.53
C ALA A 877 35.96 -4.35 -49.66
N GLY A 878 36.69 -3.61 -48.82
CA GLY A 878 36.75 -2.15 -48.94
C GLY A 878 37.40 -1.44 -47.74
N MET A 879 38.70 -1.15 -47.91
CA MET A 879 39.43 -0.03 -47.29
C MET A 879 39.84 -0.10 -45.80
N SER A 880 41.07 -0.56 -45.53
CA SER A 880 42.19 0.30 -45.06
C SER A 880 43.42 -0.54 -44.69
N GLN A 881 44.55 -0.19 -45.29
CA GLN A 881 45.89 -0.73 -45.07
C GLN A 881 46.57 -0.15 -43.81
N VAL A 882 47.68 -0.79 -43.42
CA VAL A 882 48.81 -0.31 -42.56
C VAL A 882 48.59 -0.57 -41.05
N SER A 883 49.38 -1.36 -40.30
CA SER A 883 50.79 -1.79 -40.37
C SER A 883 51.04 -3.20 -39.80
N LYS A 884 52.10 -3.83 -40.29
CA LYS A 884 52.80 -5.01 -39.75
C LYS A 884 53.43 -4.71 -38.38
N ASP A 885 53.40 -5.69 -37.47
CA ASP A 885 54.62 -6.27 -36.89
C ASP A 885 54.34 -7.62 -36.20
N LEU A 886 55.21 -8.59 -36.50
CA LEU A 886 55.24 -9.94 -35.91
C LEU A 886 55.98 -9.93 -34.58
N LYS A 887 55.53 -10.77 -33.63
CA LYS A 887 56.40 -11.76 -32.95
C LYS A 887 55.57 -12.88 -32.31
N HIS A 888 56.05 -14.10 -32.57
CA HIS A 888 55.61 -15.40 -32.07
C HIS A 888 55.53 -15.48 -30.54
N GLU A 889 54.53 -16.17 -29.99
CA GLU A 889 54.75 -17.45 -29.29
C GLU A 889 53.42 -18.20 -29.02
N SER A 890 53.56 -19.52 -29.09
CA SER A 890 52.59 -20.61 -29.05
C SER A 890 51.77 -20.74 -27.76
N VAL A 891 50.55 -21.27 -27.84
CA VAL A 891 50.15 -22.61 -27.35
C VAL A 891 48.74 -22.94 -27.87
N GLU A 892 48.60 -24.15 -28.39
CA GLU A 892 47.40 -24.76 -28.95
C GLU A 892 46.22 -24.85 -27.96
N SER A 893 45.01 -24.58 -28.46
CA SER A 893 43.83 -25.39 -28.11
C SER A 893 42.79 -25.25 -29.23
N PHE A 894 42.12 -26.36 -29.55
CA PHE A 894 41.13 -26.52 -30.62
C PHE A 894 39.97 -25.50 -30.52
N GLU A 895 40.14 -24.30 -31.08
CA GLU A 895 39.06 -23.37 -31.42
C GLU A 895 38.80 -23.48 -32.93
N ALA A 896 37.54 -23.71 -33.33
CA ALA A 896 37.17 -23.76 -34.74
C ALA A 896 37.67 -22.49 -35.46
N ALA A 897 38.62 -22.67 -36.40
CA ALA A 897 39.33 -21.57 -37.03
C ALA A 897 38.36 -20.57 -37.67
N ILE A 898 38.31 -19.36 -37.11
CA ILE A 898 37.49 -18.25 -37.61
C ILE A 898 38.16 -17.72 -38.87
N THR A 899 37.41 -17.56 -39.96
CA THR A 899 37.96 -16.96 -41.18
C THR A 899 38.31 -15.48 -40.97
N PRO A 900 39.29 -14.91 -41.69
CA PRO A 900 39.63 -13.49 -41.56
C PRO A 900 38.45 -12.54 -41.81
N ALA A 901 37.52 -12.92 -42.70
CA ALA A 901 36.31 -12.16 -42.98
C ALA A 901 35.29 -12.21 -41.83
N GLU A 902 35.10 -13.37 -41.20
CA GLU A 902 34.26 -13.52 -40.01
C GLU A 902 34.82 -12.72 -38.82
N LYS A 903 36.15 -12.71 -38.64
CA LYS A 903 36.81 -11.87 -37.64
C LYS A 903 36.60 -10.38 -37.92
N GLY A 904 36.73 -9.96 -39.19
CA GLY A 904 36.44 -8.58 -39.61
C GLY A 904 34.99 -8.15 -39.32
N LEU A 905 34.00 -9.04 -39.48
CA LEU A 905 32.61 -8.75 -39.12
C LEU A 905 32.44 -8.49 -37.62
N LEU A 906 33.01 -9.35 -36.77
CA LEU A 906 32.98 -9.17 -35.32
C LEU A 906 33.73 -7.90 -34.89
N ASP A 907 34.85 -7.60 -35.53
CA ASP A 907 35.64 -6.41 -35.26
C ASP A 907 34.88 -5.13 -35.65
N ASN A 908 34.22 -5.11 -36.81
CA ASN A 908 33.40 -3.98 -37.25
C ASN A 908 32.22 -3.72 -36.31
N VAL A 909 31.51 -4.78 -35.88
CA VAL A 909 30.38 -4.65 -34.93
C VAL A 909 30.89 -4.21 -33.55
N GLY A 910 32.02 -4.76 -33.09
CA GLY A 910 32.64 -4.41 -31.82
C GLY A 910 33.16 -2.98 -31.79
N GLU A 911 33.77 -2.51 -32.88
CA GLU A 911 34.23 -1.13 -33.05
C GLU A 911 33.06 -0.15 -33.12
N ALA A 912 31.98 -0.52 -33.84
CA ALA A 912 30.75 0.27 -33.84
C ALA A 912 30.17 0.42 -32.42
N LEU A 913 30.05 -0.67 -31.66
CA LEU A 913 29.57 -0.60 -30.26
C LEU A 913 30.47 0.26 -29.37
N ALA A 914 31.79 0.14 -29.52
CA ALA A 914 32.78 0.94 -28.79
C ALA A 914 32.67 2.44 -29.13
N ARG A 915 32.57 2.78 -30.41
CA ARG A 915 32.37 4.14 -30.92
C ARG A 915 31.07 4.76 -30.40
N LEU A 916 29.96 4.03 -30.51
CA LEU A 916 28.64 4.50 -30.03
C LEU A 916 28.65 4.72 -28.51
N GLY A 917 29.19 3.76 -27.75
CA GLY A 917 29.28 3.82 -26.30
C GLY A 917 30.28 4.86 -25.77
N ARG A 918 31.18 5.37 -26.63
CA ARG A 918 32.36 6.19 -26.27
C ARG A 918 33.25 5.46 -25.26
N VAL A 919 33.52 4.19 -25.53
CA VAL A 919 34.30 3.27 -24.69
C VAL A 919 35.30 2.50 -25.55
N LYS A 920 36.30 1.87 -24.94
CA LYS A 920 37.27 1.03 -25.65
C LYS A 920 36.86 -0.45 -25.59
N ARG A 921 37.32 -1.23 -26.57
CA ARG A 921 37.24 -2.69 -26.52
C ARG A 921 38.26 -3.20 -25.50
N VAL A 922 37.91 -4.24 -24.76
CA VAL A 922 38.78 -4.86 -23.76
C VAL A 922 39.04 -6.33 -24.11
N GLY A 923 40.20 -6.87 -23.73
CA GLY A 923 40.56 -8.27 -23.95
C GLY A 923 39.99 -9.25 -22.92
N LEU A 924 39.18 -8.76 -21.96
CA LEU A 924 38.58 -9.57 -20.90
C LEU A 924 37.24 -10.15 -21.38
N GLY A 925 37.06 -11.47 -21.30
CA GLY A 925 35.86 -12.18 -21.72
C GLY A 925 35.01 -12.72 -20.57
N VAL A 926 34.15 -13.68 -20.90
CA VAL A 926 33.20 -14.29 -19.95
C VAL A 926 33.91 -15.16 -18.91
N LYS A 927 35.02 -15.81 -19.28
CA LYS A 927 35.82 -16.66 -18.38
C LYS A 927 36.47 -15.82 -17.29
N GLU A 928 37.09 -14.71 -17.66
CA GLU A 928 37.71 -13.74 -16.75
C GLU A 928 36.66 -13.14 -15.81
N LYS A 929 35.44 -12.89 -16.30
CA LYS A 929 34.33 -12.46 -15.45
C LYS A 929 33.90 -13.53 -14.44
N GLN A 930 33.86 -14.81 -14.82
CA GLN A 930 33.56 -15.90 -13.88
C GLN A 930 34.59 -15.94 -12.75
N ASP A 931 35.87 -15.80 -13.08
CA ASP A 931 36.96 -15.78 -12.11
C ASP A 931 36.90 -14.54 -11.21
N PHE A 932 36.58 -13.36 -11.78
CA PHE A 932 36.32 -12.14 -11.02
C PHE A 932 35.18 -12.31 -10.01
N VAL A 933 34.03 -12.84 -10.45
CA VAL A 933 32.87 -13.08 -9.57
C VAL A 933 33.21 -14.09 -8.47
N ARG A 934 33.95 -15.15 -8.80
CA ARG A 934 34.39 -16.16 -7.82
C ARG A 934 35.29 -15.54 -6.75
N MET A 935 36.27 -14.73 -7.17
CA MET A 935 37.17 -14.02 -6.25
C MET A 935 36.40 -12.98 -5.41
N TRP A 936 35.56 -12.16 -6.04
CA TRP A 936 34.72 -11.16 -5.37
C TRP A 936 33.82 -11.77 -4.29
N THR A 937 33.21 -12.92 -4.60
CA THR A 937 32.34 -13.64 -3.64
C THR A 937 33.15 -14.26 -2.50
N LYS A 938 34.35 -14.80 -2.79
CA LYS A 938 35.25 -15.38 -1.78
C LYS A 938 35.73 -14.32 -0.79
N THR A 939 36.21 -13.18 -1.27
CA THR A 939 36.70 -12.07 -0.43
C THR A 939 35.62 -11.52 0.50
N ARG A 940 34.36 -11.50 0.09
CA ARG A 940 33.24 -11.06 0.95
C ARG A 940 32.77 -12.08 1.97
N ARG A 941 33.04 -13.37 1.77
CA ARG A 941 32.73 -14.43 2.76
C ARG A 941 33.78 -14.53 3.86
N THR A 942 35.01 -14.11 3.58
CA THR A 942 36.15 -14.21 4.51
C THR A 942 36.28 -13.04 5.49
N TRP A 943 35.37 -12.05 5.44
CA TRP A 943 35.35 -10.94 6.38
C TRP A 943 34.25 -11.09 7.40
#